data_AF-A0A2D7SM88-F1
#
_entry.id   AF-A0A2D7SM88-F1
#
_cell.length_a   1.000
_cell.length_b   1.000
_cell.length_c   1.000
_cell.angle_alpha   90.00
_cell.angle_beta   90.00
_cell.angle_gamma   90.00
#
_symmetry.space_group_name_H-M   'P 1'
#
loop_
_entity.id
_entity.type
_entity.pdbx_description
1 polymer ?
#
loop_
_entity_poly.entity_id
_entity_poly.type
_entity_poly.pdbx_seq_one_letter_code
_entity_poly.pdbx_strand_id
1 'polypeptide(L)'
;MENRRPVTLAVLVVSFFAFAIVDVGRVHAYAVSAHSVLTEALLQEYEEKQGDVFSSEEEAAIVRGSREEDDDARYLNHFYDPVSKKGVAKNKSSVEWMNDIIKQANWGVGKLGINRLKATEPLFSGVQDYTWKRAVYEYAHGDAVRGAEALGHVLHLIQDATVPAHVRNDPHLSRWGIGDEDRYEDFSENFILSDVPPFSGSAKYFTNLDEAVMSTALFTQENFLSEDTLFKDYDLPKRAGLRLEMSKVDGVDQYFGIGKYGEIVRVDKEKNWVTNERVEKYFLTDKQDKILTENWEALSHHAISSGMGIIDLFFREVEQEKQSKELLSMNKSRTDTKRFVKSLAFVRDSQQGMIASLSAADVYELNKDDLDGYFAAAEIYNIPVPVVARESVLKDEPNTQPASALLGLRQAGQPIIGERIPAGTPPAPEREVDERVEVELELPTKGEQEEEIVDVVLTEEAPPEMSVETSPMPEVSSSNSSPFEPGGYGYGGGGSGVSNEETTTVTVEPPVVASPENNTFVATTTVSFFGTGVTDYVVTGIIATTTATTTVASDGTWTIDPGVLSEGIIEASFTQSDIAGNTSSANELRVEVDVTNPNPTVLEVLECTATLRNDGMCLAGTTEVHLSWVTVPDAATYSVLVNDSIATTTTATTTTIHLEDQQTSNVVVNVIDAAGNSASSNTVSIEVFANPIVISEIAWGGTAASTEDEWFELYNRTDYELTLANIHIRRESGISPIALSGTISTGSSWNTRTYIVERGDGTATTKVEDLATNFNQFSDDGEELTLEISNSDFSSVLDSTPSVSICSGWCGGTNSGKFYSMERKDVAIAGNEGANWQSNDGYDVVNEFYDSRGYEYGTDRKIYGTVGQENSKGYPEVGYFCAPYTDSFQEGGIYSPDVPANLSTPNCTYLNKLWGAEGYAGSAYRGVVGSSTLLAGHSVAGIKSNENGDITDALEDGDNIFIAFWKRYTGAAHDTDDQEFFDYMIGQGTTTPHSDFRVLNWVYSE
;
A
#
# COMPACT_ATOMS: atom_id res chain seq x y z
N MET A 1 -20.14 -70.83 24.71
CA MET A 1 -19.87 -69.59 25.48
C MET A 1 -18.75 -68.85 24.75
N GLU A 2 -18.99 -68.24 23.58
CA GLU A 2 -20.11 -67.37 23.17
C GLU A 2 -20.20 -66.12 24.06
N ASN A 3 -20.31 -64.90 23.54
CA ASN A 3 -20.81 -64.53 22.21
C ASN A 3 -20.20 -63.21 21.66
N ARG A 4 -20.40 -62.92 20.36
CA ARG A 4 -20.16 -61.66 19.63
C ARG A 4 -18.72 -61.26 19.21
N ARG A 5 -18.44 -61.41 17.91
CA ARG A 5 -17.90 -60.34 17.04
C ARG A 5 -19.05 -59.36 16.67
N PRO A 6 -18.86 -58.19 16.02
CA PRO A 6 -17.63 -57.62 15.44
C PRO A 6 -17.39 -56.11 15.74
N VAL A 7 -16.20 -55.72 16.24
CA VAL A 7 -15.67 -54.34 16.10
C VAL A 7 -14.14 -54.40 15.90
N THR A 8 -13.70 -54.98 14.78
CA THR A 8 -12.26 -55.14 14.48
C THR A 8 -12.01 -55.03 12.96
N LEU A 9 -12.71 -54.09 12.33
CA LEU A 9 -12.61 -53.79 10.89
C LEU A 9 -12.89 -52.28 10.63
N ALA A 10 -12.54 -51.42 11.59
CA ALA A 10 -12.87 -49.98 11.54
C ALA A 10 -11.69 -49.05 11.91
N VAL A 11 -10.57 -49.59 12.41
CA VAL A 11 -9.41 -48.78 12.86
C VAL A 11 -8.21 -48.93 11.92
N LEU A 12 -8.01 -50.11 11.33
CA LEU A 12 -6.95 -50.36 10.32
C LEU A 12 -7.29 -49.87 8.89
N VAL A 13 -8.44 -49.20 8.71
CA VAL A 13 -8.83 -48.59 7.41
C VAL A 13 -8.63 -47.07 7.43
N VAL A 14 -8.59 -46.43 8.61
CA VAL A 14 -8.39 -44.97 8.74
C VAL A 14 -6.90 -44.63 8.65
N SER A 15 -6.04 -45.37 9.36
CA SER A 15 -4.59 -45.08 9.39
C SER A 15 -3.82 -45.40 8.10
N PHE A 16 -4.45 -46.05 7.11
CA PHE A 16 -3.84 -46.28 5.78
C PHE A 16 -4.35 -45.29 4.71
N PHE A 17 -5.31 -44.42 5.04
CA PHE A 17 -5.82 -43.35 4.17
C PHE A 17 -5.33 -41.95 4.56
N ALA A 18 -4.54 -41.84 5.64
CA ALA A 18 -4.01 -40.57 6.16
C ALA A 18 -2.51 -40.33 5.87
N PHE A 19 -1.86 -41.24 5.13
CA PHE A 19 -0.41 -41.24 4.87
C PHE A 19 -0.08 -41.51 3.38
N ALA A 20 -0.95 -40.99 2.50
CA ALA A 20 -0.82 -41.11 1.04
C ALA A 20 -1.20 -39.77 0.34
N ILE A 21 -0.79 -38.66 0.94
CA ILE A 21 -0.81 -37.30 0.39
C ILE A 21 0.47 -36.63 0.91
N VAL A 22 1.10 -35.75 0.11
CA VAL A 22 2.43 -35.16 0.35
C VAL A 22 3.58 -36.18 0.23
N ASP A 23 3.66 -36.79 -0.96
CA ASP A 23 4.95 -37.11 -1.59
C ASP A 23 4.85 -36.56 -3.03
N VAL A 24 5.30 -35.31 -3.22
CA VAL A 24 5.22 -34.61 -4.51
C VAL A 24 6.59 -34.70 -5.16
N GLY A 25 6.66 -35.39 -6.29
CA GLY A 25 7.91 -35.71 -6.99
C GLY A 25 8.70 -34.47 -7.40
N ARG A 26 10.03 -34.56 -7.32
CA ARG A 26 10.93 -33.48 -7.71
C ARG A 26 11.00 -33.28 -9.22
N VAL A 27 10.97 -32.01 -9.62
CA VAL A 27 11.58 -31.44 -10.85
C VAL A 27 11.13 -32.09 -12.16
N HIS A 28 10.24 -31.39 -12.86
CA HIS A 28 10.51 -31.04 -14.25
C HIS A 28 10.96 -29.57 -14.29
N ALA A 29 11.68 -29.16 -15.33
CA ALA A 29 11.86 -27.73 -15.60
C ALA A 29 10.50 -27.14 -15.98
N TYR A 30 10.33 -25.82 -15.87
CA TYR A 30 9.08 -25.15 -16.26
C TYR A 30 8.69 -25.55 -17.70
N ALA A 31 7.63 -26.34 -17.83
CA ALA A 31 6.90 -26.45 -19.07
C ALA A 31 6.32 -25.06 -19.35
N VAL A 32 6.51 -24.56 -20.58
CA VAL A 32 5.98 -23.26 -20.96
C VAL A 32 4.51 -23.47 -21.28
N SER A 33 3.64 -23.30 -20.27
CA SER A 33 2.20 -23.57 -20.40
C SER A 33 1.66 -22.95 -21.70
N ALA A 34 0.93 -23.76 -22.47
CA ALA A 34 0.38 -23.34 -23.76
C ALA A 34 -0.44 -22.04 -23.63
N HIS A 35 -1.03 -21.80 -22.47
CA HIS A 35 -1.72 -20.56 -22.10
C HIS A 35 -0.81 -19.34 -22.15
N SER A 36 0.37 -19.37 -21.50
CA SER A 36 1.30 -18.23 -21.54
C SER A 36 1.82 -17.96 -22.95
N VAL A 37 2.06 -18.99 -23.76
CA VAL A 37 2.51 -18.83 -25.15
C VAL A 37 1.40 -18.26 -26.04
N LEU A 38 0.15 -18.73 -25.87
CA LEU A 38 -1.01 -18.18 -26.57
C LEU A 38 -1.29 -16.73 -26.15
N THR A 39 -0.99 -16.36 -24.90
CA THR A 39 -1.07 -14.98 -24.39
C THR A 39 0.01 -14.09 -25.00
N GLU A 40 1.28 -14.52 -25.04
CA GLU A 40 2.38 -13.80 -25.70
C GLU A 40 2.07 -13.54 -27.20
N ALA A 41 1.63 -14.58 -27.92
CA ALA A 41 1.25 -14.46 -29.33
C ALA A 41 0.05 -13.51 -29.55
N LEU A 42 -0.91 -13.53 -28.63
CA LEU A 42 -2.08 -12.66 -28.63
C LEU A 42 -1.74 -11.20 -28.38
N LEU A 43 -0.81 -10.91 -27.46
CA LEU A 43 -0.38 -9.54 -27.15
C LEU A 43 0.38 -8.96 -28.35
N GLN A 44 1.36 -9.69 -28.89
CA GLN A 44 2.10 -9.29 -30.09
C GLN A 44 1.18 -9.00 -31.28
N GLU A 45 0.22 -9.88 -31.57
CA GLU A 45 -0.74 -9.73 -32.67
C GLU A 45 -1.77 -8.61 -32.44
N TYR A 46 -2.04 -8.24 -31.19
CA TYR A 46 -2.90 -7.11 -30.82
C TYR A 46 -2.16 -5.77 -31.00
N GLU A 47 -0.94 -5.65 -30.48
CA GLU A 47 -0.16 -4.43 -30.53
C GLU A 47 0.43 -4.16 -31.92
N GLU A 48 0.75 -5.18 -32.72
CA GLU A 48 1.03 -5.02 -34.16
C GLU A 48 -0.13 -4.35 -34.93
N LYS A 49 -1.36 -4.35 -34.40
CA LYS A 49 -2.54 -3.73 -35.03
C LYS A 49 -2.97 -2.41 -34.42
N GLN A 50 -2.91 -2.29 -33.09
CA GLN A 50 -3.38 -1.11 -32.37
C GLN A 50 -2.25 -0.10 -32.08
N GLY A 51 -0.99 -0.53 -32.21
CA GLY A 51 0.18 0.09 -31.57
C GLY A 51 0.37 -0.44 -30.15
N ASP A 52 1.50 -0.10 -29.53
CA ASP A 52 1.81 -0.40 -28.12
C ASP A 52 0.67 0.14 -27.23
N VAL A 53 -0.02 -0.73 -26.48
CA VAL A 53 -1.19 -0.40 -25.63
C VAL A 53 -0.91 -0.66 -24.16
N PHE A 54 -0.17 -1.71 -23.84
CA PHE A 54 0.29 -2.04 -22.50
C PHE A 54 1.72 -1.55 -22.28
N SER A 55 2.12 -1.35 -21.02
CA SER A 55 3.52 -1.32 -20.61
C SER A 55 4.05 -2.73 -20.37
N SER A 56 5.37 -2.92 -20.42
CA SER A 56 5.96 -4.25 -20.26
C SER A 56 5.80 -4.86 -18.86
N GLU A 57 5.43 -4.07 -17.85
CA GLU A 57 5.00 -4.57 -16.54
C GLU A 57 3.58 -5.16 -16.61
N GLU A 58 2.67 -4.52 -17.35
CA GLU A 58 1.32 -5.02 -17.60
C GLU A 58 1.33 -6.23 -18.55
N GLU A 59 2.15 -6.23 -19.60
CA GLU A 59 2.38 -7.40 -20.47
C GLU A 59 2.82 -8.61 -19.62
N ALA A 60 3.86 -8.44 -18.80
CA ALA A 60 4.39 -9.47 -17.94
C ALA A 60 3.38 -9.93 -16.88
N ALA A 61 2.50 -9.04 -16.41
CA ALA A 61 1.40 -9.36 -15.52
C ALA A 61 0.30 -10.18 -16.21
N ILE A 62 -0.09 -9.82 -17.44
CA ILE A 62 -1.08 -10.57 -18.23
C ILE A 62 -0.56 -11.99 -18.53
N VAL A 63 0.70 -12.12 -18.97
CA VAL A 63 1.33 -13.42 -19.22
C VAL A 63 1.41 -14.25 -17.92
N ARG A 64 1.85 -13.64 -16.81
CA ARG A 64 1.89 -14.28 -15.48
C ARG A 64 0.52 -14.79 -15.04
N GLY A 65 -0.51 -13.94 -15.06
CA GLY A 65 -1.87 -14.30 -14.67
C GLY A 65 -2.47 -15.39 -15.58
N SER A 66 -2.08 -15.44 -16.86
CA SER A 66 -2.52 -16.51 -17.76
C SER A 66 -1.89 -17.89 -17.48
N ARG A 67 -0.81 -17.94 -16.68
CA ARG A 67 -0.21 -19.18 -16.15
C ARG A 67 -0.77 -19.52 -14.78
N GLU A 68 -0.92 -18.54 -13.89
CA GLU A 68 -1.25 -18.76 -12.46
C GLU A 68 -2.74 -19.06 -12.21
N GLU A 69 -3.58 -19.07 -13.25
CA GLU A 69 -4.95 -19.59 -13.16
C GLU A 69 -5.00 -21.13 -13.07
N ASP A 70 -3.96 -21.87 -13.51
CA ASP A 70 -3.88 -23.33 -13.31
C ASP A 70 -3.58 -23.73 -11.85
N ASP A 71 -3.00 -22.83 -11.06
CA ASP A 71 -2.38 -23.16 -9.78
C ASP A 71 -3.36 -23.60 -8.67
N ASP A 72 -2.78 -24.26 -7.65
CA ASP A 72 -3.45 -24.90 -6.50
C ASP A 72 -4.51 -25.95 -6.88
N ALA A 73 -5.69 -25.46 -7.26
CA ALA A 73 -6.92 -26.19 -7.50
C ALA A 73 -7.91 -25.40 -8.38
N ARG A 74 -7.49 -24.24 -8.91
CA ARG A 74 -8.36 -23.31 -9.65
C ARG A 74 -8.93 -23.97 -10.91
N TYR A 75 -8.12 -24.84 -11.56
CA TYR A 75 -8.46 -25.78 -12.65
C TYR A 75 -9.81 -26.51 -12.50
N LEU A 76 -10.24 -26.75 -11.26
CA LEU A 76 -11.55 -27.35 -10.96
C LEU A 76 -12.75 -26.56 -11.54
N ASN A 77 -12.58 -25.29 -11.92
CA ASN A 77 -13.64 -24.42 -12.45
C ASN A 77 -13.47 -24.05 -13.93
N HIS A 78 -12.46 -24.54 -14.64
CA HIS A 78 -12.10 -24.10 -16.00
C HIS A 78 -13.10 -24.57 -17.07
N PHE A 79 -13.84 -25.63 -16.76
CA PHE A 79 -14.83 -26.25 -17.63
C PHE A 79 -16.07 -25.35 -17.86
N TYR A 80 -16.50 -25.22 -19.12
CA TYR A 80 -17.79 -24.62 -19.50
C TYR A 80 -18.39 -25.34 -20.71
N ASP A 81 -19.39 -26.18 -20.45
CA ASP A 81 -20.22 -26.77 -21.50
C ASP A 81 -21.27 -25.75 -21.99
N PRO A 82 -21.23 -25.30 -23.26
CA PRO A 82 -22.14 -24.29 -23.79
C PRO A 82 -23.57 -24.79 -24.02
N VAL A 83 -23.79 -26.12 -24.07
CA VAL A 83 -25.10 -26.74 -24.26
C VAL A 83 -25.83 -26.88 -22.92
N SER A 84 -25.14 -27.33 -21.87
CA SER A 84 -25.73 -27.50 -20.54
C SER A 84 -25.54 -26.29 -19.60
N LYS A 85 -24.70 -25.33 -20.00
CA LYS A 85 -24.30 -24.10 -19.28
C LYS A 85 -23.73 -24.37 -17.89
N LYS A 86 -22.81 -25.33 -17.79
CA LYS A 86 -22.24 -25.85 -16.54
C LYS A 86 -20.79 -26.27 -16.69
N GLY A 87 -20.04 -26.09 -15.61
CA GLY A 87 -18.73 -26.71 -15.42
C GLY A 87 -18.84 -28.10 -14.78
N VAL A 88 -17.69 -28.65 -14.46
CA VAL A 88 -17.56 -30.08 -14.18
C VAL A 88 -18.01 -30.47 -12.77
N ALA A 89 -18.67 -31.64 -12.69
CA ALA A 89 -19.16 -32.31 -11.48
C ALA A 89 -20.05 -31.49 -10.53
N LYS A 90 -19.46 -30.63 -9.70
CA LYS A 90 -20.12 -29.76 -8.69
C LYS A 90 -19.43 -28.40 -8.51
N ASN A 91 -18.42 -28.12 -9.31
CA ASN A 91 -17.68 -26.86 -9.24
C ASN A 91 -18.47 -25.77 -9.96
N LYS A 92 -17.92 -24.55 -10.06
CA LYS A 92 -18.50 -23.55 -10.95
C LYS A 92 -18.12 -23.84 -12.39
N SER A 93 -18.92 -23.32 -13.32
CA SER A 93 -18.45 -23.10 -14.69
C SER A 93 -17.46 -21.93 -14.76
N SER A 94 -16.62 -21.86 -15.79
CA SER A 94 -15.63 -20.77 -15.89
C SER A 94 -16.29 -19.39 -15.91
N VAL A 95 -17.39 -19.22 -16.64
CA VAL A 95 -18.24 -18.00 -16.65
C VAL A 95 -18.72 -17.62 -15.24
N GLU A 96 -19.16 -18.59 -14.45
CA GLU A 96 -19.56 -18.35 -13.07
C GLU A 96 -18.38 -18.04 -12.15
N TRP A 97 -17.17 -18.49 -12.48
CA TRP A 97 -15.96 -18.40 -11.66
C TRP A 97 -15.22 -17.07 -11.86
N MET A 98 -15.04 -16.63 -13.11
CA MET A 98 -14.50 -15.30 -13.47
C MET A 98 -15.36 -14.12 -13.00
N ASN A 99 -16.55 -14.39 -12.46
CA ASN A 99 -17.50 -13.43 -11.89
C ASN A 99 -17.73 -13.58 -10.37
N ASP A 100 -17.16 -14.58 -9.68
CA ASP A 100 -17.41 -14.84 -8.25
C ASP A 100 -16.36 -14.23 -7.32
N ILE A 101 -16.41 -12.91 -7.17
CA ILE A 101 -15.52 -12.09 -6.32
C ILE A 101 -15.34 -12.74 -4.94
N ILE A 102 -16.43 -13.16 -4.31
CA ILE A 102 -16.40 -13.70 -2.94
C ILE A 102 -15.73 -15.07 -2.88
N LYS A 103 -15.92 -15.96 -3.86
CA LYS A 103 -15.19 -17.23 -3.87
C LYS A 103 -13.71 -17.06 -4.25
N GLN A 104 -13.40 -16.22 -5.24
CA GLN A 104 -12.01 -15.96 -5.61
C GLN A 104 -11.25 -15.30 -4.43
N ALA A 105 -11.78 -14.23 -3.84
CA ALA A 105 -11.24 -13.58 -2.63
C ALA A 105 -11.17 -14.47 -1.36
N ASN A 106 -11.67 -15.70 -1.41
CA ASN A 106 -11.58 -16.71 -0.35
C ASN A 106 -10.99 -18.05 -0.84
N TRP A 107 -10.35 -18.07 -2.02
CA TRP A 107 -9.67 -19.23 -2.58
C TRP A 107 -8.35 -19.53 -1.87
N GLY A 108 -7.87 -20.77 -1.95
CA GLY A 108 -6.70 -21.27 -1.20
C GLY A 108 -6.88 -21.32 0.33
N VAL A 109 -7.83 -20.58 0.92
CA VAL A 109 -7.86 -20.38 2.37
C VAL A 109 -8.38 -21.61 3.12
N GLY A 110 -7.41 -22.41 3.60
CA GLY A 110 -7.60 -23.54 4.49
C GLY A 110 -8.38 -23.20 5.77
N LYS A 111 -8.70 -24.23 6.56
CA LYS A 111 -9.65 -24.17 7.69
C LYS A 111 -9.35 -23.11 8.78
N LEU A 112 -8.13 -22.55 8.81
CA LEU A 112 -7.71 -21.50 9.73
C LEU A 112 -8.13 -20.08 9.29
N GLY A 113 -8.52 -19.86 8.03
CA GLY A 113 -9.20 -18.64 7.58
C GLY A 113 -8.33 -17.38 7.38
N ILE A 114 -7.00 -17.51 7.39
CA ILE A 114 -6.05 -16.38 7.51
C ILE A 114 -6.16 -15.36 6.36
N ASN A 115 -6.28 -15.82 5.10
CA ASN A 115 -6.37 -14.95 3.90
C ASN A 115 -7.82 -14.73 3.41
N ARG A 116 -8.84 -14.84 4.27
CA ARG A 116 -10.22 -14.55 3.88
C ARG A 116 -10.50 -13.06 3.85
N LEU A 117 -11.19 -12.59 2.81
CA LEU A 117 -11.78 -11.26 2.75
C LEU A 117 -12.60 -10.99 4.03
N LYS A 118 -12.09 -10.13 4.91
CA LYS A 118 -12.67 -9.88 6.23
C LYS A 118 -13.92 -9.04 6.05
N ALA A 119 -14.84 -9.13 7.02
CA ALA A 119 -16.08 -8.37 6.95
C ALA A 119 -15.87 -6.85 6.96
N THR A 120 -14.69 -6.35 7.34
CA THR A 120 -14.31 -4.92 7.39
C THR A 120 -13.50 -4.46 6.19
N GLU A 121 -13.17 -5.36 5.25
CA GLU A 121 -12.34 -5.08 4.08
C GLU A 121 -13.20 -4.76 2.85
N PRO A 122 -12.80 -3.82 1.97
CA PRO A 122 -13.53 -3.48 0.74
C PRO A 122 -13.74 -4.67 -0.19
N LEU A 123 -14.84 -4.70 -0.95
CA LEU A 123 -15.24 -5.84 -1.77
C LEU A 123 -14.13 -6.43 -2.65
N PHE A 124 -13.35 -5.58 -3.32
CA PHE A 124 -12.31 -6.01 -4.25
C PHE A 124 -10.93 -6.23 -3.60
N SER A 125 -10.73 -5.97 -2.31
CA SER A 125 -9.40 -6.04 -1.68
C SER A 125 -8.91 -7.47 -1.36
N GLY A 126 -9.52 -8.49 -1.94
CA GLY A 126 -9.11 -9.88 -1.75
C GLY A 126 -7.91 -10.24 -2.63
N VAL A 127 -6.77 -10.58 -2.04
CA VAL A 127 -5.54 -10.92 -2.78
C VAL A 127 -5.68 -12.11 -3.75
N GLN A 128 -6.69 -12.96 -3.55
CA GLN A 128 -7.02 -14.10 -4.41
C GLN A 128 -8.17 -13.83 -5.41
N ASP A 129 -8.71 -12.60 -5.45
CA ASP A 129 -9.69 -12.15 -6.44
C ASP A 129 -8.99 -11.74 -7.75
N TYR A 130 -9.24 -12.50 -8.82
CA TYR A 130 -8.82 -12.20 -10.19
C TYR A 130 -10.04 -12.18 -11.13
N THR A 131 -11.22 -11.78 -10.62
CA THR A 131 -12.43 -11.68 -11.44
C THR A 131 -12.34 -10.54 -12.45
N TRP A 132 -13.15 -10.63 -13.52
CA TRP A 132 -13.25 -9.57 -14.53
C TRP A 132 -13.55 -8.19 -13.94
N LYS A 133 -14.45 -8.14 -12.94
CA LYS A 133 -14.78 -6.89 -12.24
C LYS A 133 -13.62 -6.34 -11.42
N ARG A 134 -12.78 -7.19 -10.83
CA ARG A 134 -11.52 -6.78 -10.19
C ARG A 134 -10.55 -6.19 -11.23
N ALA A 135 -10.40 -6.85 -12.38
CA ALA A 135 -9.54 -6.40 -13.46
C ALA A 135 -9.94 -4.99 -13.95
N VAL A 136 -11.21 -4.80 -14.31
CA VAL A 136 -11.74 -3.50 -14.79
C VAL A 136 -11.68 -2.42 -13.70
N TYR A 137 -12.00 -2.76 -12.45
CA TYR A 137 -11.95 -1.81 -11.32
C TYR A 137 -10.52 -1.30 -11.09
N GLU A 138 -9.53 -2.20 -10.99
CA GLU A 138 -8.14 -1.81 -10.74
C GLU A 138 -7.56 -1.01 -11.91
N TYR A 139 -7.84 -1.40 -13.14
CA TYR A 139 -7.36 -0.70 -14.33
C TYR A 139 -8.04 0.68 -14.55
N ALA A 140 -9.23 0.89 -13.97
CA ALA A 140 -9.90 2.19 -13.96
C ALA A 140 -9.50 3.09 -12.78
N HIS A 141 -9.26 2.51 -11.60
CA HIS A 141 -9.29 3.21 -10.31
C HIS A 141 -8.30 2.73 -9.23
N GLY A 142 -7.47 1.73 -9.52
CA GLY A 142 -6.49 1.14 -8.60
C GLY A 142 -5.13 0.92 -9.27
N ASP A 143 -4.54 -0.25 -9.08
CA ASP A 143 -3.27 -0.65 -9.69
C ASP A 143 -3.49 -1.26 -11.10
N ALA A 144 -3.01 -0.57 -12.14
CA ALA A 144 -3.14 -1.04 -13.52
C ALA A 144 -2.44 -2.39 -13.77
N VAL A 145 -1.30 -2.67 -13.11
CA VAL A 145 -0.57 -3.93 -13.22
C VAL A 145 -1.37 -5.06 -12.55
N ARG A 146 -2.00 -4.80 -11.40
CA ARG A 146 -2.96 -5.74 -10.78
C ARG A 146 -4.21 -5.97 -11.64
N GLY A 147 -4.67 -4.93 -12.33
CA GLY A 147 -5.77 -5.03 -13.32
C GLY A 147 -5.40 -5.91 -14.50
N ALA A 148 -4.20 -5.71 -15.05
CA ALA A 148 -3.62 -6.49 -16.15
C ALA A 148 -3.36 -7.95 -15.75
N GLU A 149 -2.89 -8.21 -14.53
CA GLU A 149 -2.74 -9.55 -13.97
C GLU A 149 -4.10 -10.29 -13.93
N ALA A 150 -5.14 -9.67 -13.38
CA ALA A 150 -6.48 -10.25 -13.35
C ALA A 150 -7.10 -10.43 -14.75
N LEU A 151 -6.76 -9.59 -15.73
CA LEU A 151 -7.10 -9.81 -17.14
C LEU A 151 -6.42 -11.08 -17.69
N GLY A 152 -5.18 -11.37 -17.30
CA GLY A 152 -4.46 -12.61 -17.62
C GLY A 152 -5.22 -13.88 -17.19
N HIS A 153 -5.73 -13.91 -15.96
CA HIS A 153 -6.55 -15.01 -15.46
C HIS A 153 -7.87 -15.18 -16.25
N VAL A 154 -8.47 -14.09 -16.76
CA VAL A 154 -9.66 -14.19 -17.62
C VAL A 154 -9.31 -14.66 -19.04
N LEU A 155 -8.14 -14.27 -19.58
CA LEU A 155 -7.64 -14.76 -20.87
C LEU A 155 -7.32 -16.27 -20.83
N HIS A 156 -6.81 -16.79 -19.72
CA HIS A 156 -6.66 -18.23 -19.48
C HIS A 156 -8.00 -18.97 -19.68
N LEU A 157 -9.04 -18.54 -18.98
CA LEU A 157 -10.39 -19.16 -19.05
C LEU A 157 -11.08 -18.99 -20.44
N ILE A 158 -10.52 -18.15 -21.32
CA ILE A 158 -10.92 -18.01 -22.74
C ILE A 158 -10.10 -18.95 -23.63
N GLN A 159 -8.86 -19.27 -23.28
CA GLN A 159 -8.05 -20.31 -23.91
C GLN A 159 -8.61 -21.71 -23.56
N ASP A 160 -9.08 -21.93 -22.32
CA ASP A 160 -9.86 -23.11 -21.92
C ASP A 160 -11.10 -23.34 -22.80
N ALA A 161 -11.79 -22.25 -23.18
CA ALA A 161 -12.91 -22.32 -24.10
C ALA A 161 -12.49 -22.76 -25.52
N THR A 162 -11.20 -22.95 -25.78
CA THR A 162 -10.65 -23.62 -26.97
C THR A 162 -10.10 -25.03 -26.74
N VAL A 163 -10.04 -25.52 -25.49
CA VAL A 163 -9.69 -26.93 -25.17
C VAL A 163 -10.93 -27.82 -25.36
N PRO A 164 -10.91 -28.86 -26.22
CA PRO A 164 -12.10 -29.67 -26.51
C PRO A 164 -12.70 -30.39 -25.29
N ALA A 165 -11.89 -30.78 -24.30
CA ALA A 165 -12.36 -31.44 -23.09
C ALA A 165 -13.07 -30.47 -22.13
N HIS A 166 -12.50 -29.28 -21.90
CA HIS A 166 -13.04 -28.25 -21.01
C HIS A 166 -14.43 -27.77 -21.45
N VAL A 167 -14.71 -27.78 -22.75
CA VAL A 167 -16.03 -27.40 -23.31
C VAL A 167 -17.01 -28.57 -23.53
N ARG A 168 -16.58 -29.81 -23.26
CA ARG A 168 -17.38 -31.04 -23.42
C ARG A 168 -17.56 -31.81 -22.11
N ASN A 169 -17.24 -31.18 -20.97
CA ASN A 169 -17.35 -31.74 -19.62
C ASN A 169 -16.68 -33.12 -19.49
N ASP A 170 -15.45 -33.24 -20.01
CA ASP A 170 -14.67 -34.47 -20.08
C ASP A 170 -13.49 -34.44 -19.07
N PRO A 171 -13.67 -34.88 -17.80
CA PRO A 171 -12.65 -34.75 -16.76
C PRO A 171 -11.53 -35.79 -16.82
N HIS A 172 -10.39 -35.38 -17.36
CA HIS A 172 -9.08 -35.99 -17.17
C HIS A 172 -8.60 -35.74 -15.73
N LEU A 173 -8.15 -36.78 -15.03
CA LEU A 173 -7.64 -36.69 -13.65
C LEU A 173 -6.30 -37.44 -13.55
N SER A 174 -5.22 -36.78 -13.95
CA SER A 174 -3.82 -37.26 -13.94
C SER A 174 -3.23 -37.53 -12.53
N ARG A 175 -4.06 -37.66 -11.49
CA ARG A 175 -3.61 -37.77 -10.11
C ARG A 175 -2.91 -39.11 -9.85
N TRP A 176 -1.61 -39.04 -9.58
CA TRP A 176 -0.68 -40.17 -9.37
C TRP A 176 -0.28 -40.96 -10.64
N GLY A 177 -0.43 -40.40 -11.85
CA GLY A 177 -0.04 -41.10 -13.09
C GLY A 177 -0.89 -42.36 -13.36
N ILE A 178 -2.13 -42.37 -12.88
CA ILE A 178 -3.13 -43.40 -13.15
C ILE A 178 -4.47 -42.71 -13.47
N GLY A 179 -4.54 -42.19 -14.68
CA GLY A 179 -5.71 -41.62 -15.35
C GLY A 179 -5.42 -41.59 -16.85
N ASP A 180 -6.43 -41.27 -17.67
CA ASP A 180 -6.18 -40.81 -19.03
C ASP A 180 -5.94 -39.29 -18.97
N GLU A 181 -4.84 -38.84 -19.60
CA GLU A 181 -4.43 -37.44 -19.73
C GLU A 181 -5.08 -36.82 -20.98
N ASP A 182 -5.30 -35.50 -21.04
CA ASP A 182 -5.91 -34.89 -22.23
C ASP A 182 -4.89 -34.70 -23.34
N ARG A 183 -5.13 -35.36 -24.48
CA ARG A 183 -4.16 -35.40 -25.57
C ARG A 183 -4.00 -34.10 -26.34
N TYR A 184 -4.86 -33.10 -26.16
CA TYR A 184 -4.68 -31.77 -26.74
C TYR A 184 -3.79 -30.91 -25.83
N GLU A 185 -3.93 -31.05 -24.51
CA GLU A 185 -3.03 -30.45 -23.51
C GLU A 185 -1.65 -31.12 -23.56
N ASP A 186 -1.55 -32.45 -23.48
CA ASP A 186 -0.29 -33.23 -23.63
C ASP A 186 0.50 -32.84 -24.89
N PHE A 187 -0.22 -32.58 -25.97
CA PHE A 187 0.34 -32.23 -27.27
C PHE A 187 0.94 -30.82 -27.29
N SER A 188 0.42 -29.90 -26.46
CA SER A 188 0.82 -28.49 -26.42
C SER A 188 1.61 -28.07 -25.18
N GLU A 189 1.74 -28.94 -24.16
CA GLU A 189 2.44 -28.72 -22.87
C GLU A 189 3.83 -28.08 -23.01
N ASN A 190 4.58 -28.44 -24.05
CA ASN A 190 5.98 -28.04 -24.25
C ASN A 190 6.17 -27.09 -25.45
N PHE A 191 5.11 -26.45 -25.95
CA PHE A 191 5.20 -25.53 -27.08
C PHE A 191 5.92 -24.22 -26.71
N ILE A 192 6.55 -23.61 -27.70
CA ILE A 192 7.10 -22.26 -27.61
C ILE A 192 6.44 -21.36 -28.67
N LEU A 193 6.71 -20.05 -28.63
CA LEU A 193 6.07 -19.05 -29.50
C LEU A 193 6.14 -19.38 -31.01
N SER A 194 7.16 -20.11 -31.46
CA SER A 194 7.27 -20.55 -32.87
C SER A 194 6.34 -21.70 -33.28
N ASP A 195 5.70 -22.37 -32.31
CA ASP A 195 4.77 -23.48 -32.52
C ASP A 195 3.30 -22.99 -32.55
N VAL A 196 3.06 -21.71 -32.21
CA VAL A 196 1.79 -21.02 -32.48
C VAL A 196 1.74 -20.66 -33.97
N PRO A 197 0.77 -21.17 -34.75
CA PRO A 197 0.70 -20.89 -36.18
C PRO A 197 0.40 -19.40 -36.45
N PRO A 198 1.12 -18.73 -37.37
CA PRO A 198 0.94 -17.30 -37.61
C PRO A 198 -0.52 -16.91 -37.90
N PHE A 199 -1.09 -16.07 -37.05
CA PHE A 199 -2.44 -15.52 -37.23
C PHE A 199 -2.40 -14.37 -38.25
N SER A 200 -3.56 -14.04 -38.84
CA SER A 200 -3.71 -12.86 -39.72
C SER A 200 -5.16 -12.37 -39.81
N GLY A 201 -5.95 -12.66 -38.76
CA GLY A 201 -7.37 -12.30 -38.70
C GLY A 201 -7.59 -10.94 -38.01
N SER A 202 -8.75 -10.82 -37.37
CA SER A 202 -9.11 -9.68 -36.53
C SER A 202 -9.56 -10.15 -35.14
N ALA A 203 -9.60 -9.20 -34.21
CA ALA A 203 -10.38 -9.35 -32.99
C ALA A 203 -11.86 -9.67 -33.31
N LYS A 204 -12.52 -10.42 -32.43
CA LYS A 204 -13.98 -10.59 -32.42
C LYS A 204 -14.62 -9.46 -31.63
N TYR A 205 -15.74 -8.93 -32.12
CA TYR A 205 -16.53 -7.99 -31.34
C TYR A 205 -17.48 -8.75 -30.39
N PHE A 206 -17.32 -8.52 -29.09
CA PHE A 206 -18.23 -9.00 -28.05
C PHE A 206 -18.95 -7.85 -27.34
N THR A 207 -20.18 -8.10 -26.89
CA THR A 207 -20.99 -7.15 -26.11
C THR A 207 -20.81 -7.29 -24.61
N ASN A 208 -20.35 -8.45 -24.13
CA ASN A 208 -20.11 -8.80 -22.73
C ASN A 208 -19.25 -10.07 -22.64
N LEU A 209 -18.70 -10.36 -21.45
CA LEU A 209 -17.81 -11.50 -21.21
C LEU A 209 -18.50 -12.87 -21.36
N ASP A 210 -19.74 -13.03 -20.87
CA ASP A 210 -20.50 -14.29 -20.99
C ASP A 210 -20.71 -14.69 -22.46
N GLU A 211 -20.97 -13.72 -23.35
CA GLU A 211 -21.04 -13.93 -24.80
C GLU A 211 -19.70 -14.41 -25.37
N ALA A 212 -18.58 -13.83 -24.92
CA ALA A 212 -17.25 -14.18 -25.39
C ALA A 212 -16.88 -15.62 -25.03
N VAL A 213 -17.06 -16.03 -23.77
CA VAL A 213 -16.82 -17.42 -23.35
C VAL A 213 -17.79 -18.38 -24.04
N MET A 214 -19.09 -18.06 -24.06
CA MET A 214 -20.11 -18.94 -24.65
C MET A 214 -19.89 -19.17 -26.15
N SER A 215 -19.54 -18.13 -26.91
CA SER A 215 -19.31 -18.25 -28.35
C SER A 215 -17.99 -18.97 -28.69
N THR A 216 -16.93 -18.74 -27.91
CA THR A 216 -15.65 -19.46 -27.99
C THR A 216 -15.87 -20.95 -27.70
N ALA A 217 -16.51 -21.28 -26.57
CA ALA A 217 -16.79 -22.65 -26.19
C ALA A 217 -17.73 -23.38 -27.16
N LEU A 218 -18.74 -22.69 -27.71
CA LEU A 218 -19.66 -23.26 -28.70
C LEU A 218 -18.96 -23.58 -30.02
N PHE A 219 -18.07 -22.71 -30.50
CA PHE A 219 -17.23 -23.01 -31.68
C PHE A 219 -16.43 -24.29 -31.47
N THR A 220 -15.76 -24.41 -30.32
CA THR A 220 -14.91 -25.55 -29.98
C THR A 220 -15.73 -26.83 -29.87
N GLN A 221 -16.82 -26.82 -29.09
CA GLN A 221 -17.70 -27.98 -28.89
C GLN A 221 -18.37 -28.45 -30.19
N GLU A 222 -18.83 -27.55 -31.06
CA GLU A 222 -19.54 -27.95 -32.29
C GLU A 222 -18.63 -28.52 -33.39
N ASN A 223 -17.32 -28.20 -33.37
CA ASN A 223 -16.40 -28.52 -34.46
C ASN A 223 -15.36 -29.59 -34.10
N PHE A 224 -15.06 -29.79 -32.81
CA PHE A 224 -14.00 -30.68 -32.32
C PHE A 224 -14.52 -31.72 -31.31
N LEU A 225 -13.66 -32.67 -30.94
CA LEU A 225 -13.99 -33.83 -30.12
C LEU A 225 -12.93 -34.01 -29.02
N SER A 226 -13.36 -34.45 -27.83
CA SER A 226 -12.49 -34.95 -26.76
C SER A 226 -12.56 -36.49 -26.68
N GLU A 227 -11.57 -37.11 -26.05
CA GLU A 227 -11.38 -38.58 -26.05
C GLU A 227 -12.62 -39.30 -25.49
N ASP A 228 -13.09 -38.90 -24.31
CA ASP A 228 -14.22 -39.53 -23.64
C ASP A 228 -15.56 -38.80 -23.91
N THR A 229 -15.67 -38.11 -25.07
CA THR A 229 -16.96 -37.69 -25.66
C THR A 229 -17.13 -38.02 -27.15
N LEU A 230 -16.28 -38.89 -27.73
CA LEU A 230 -16.30 -39.31 -29.14
C LEU A 230 -17.68 -39.78 -29.64
N PHE A 231 -18.42 -38.87 -30.29
CA PHE A 231 -19.78 -39.05 -30.81
C PHE A 231 -20.82 -39.55 -29.78
N LYS A 232 -20.59 -39.27 -28.50
CA LYS A 232 -21.55 -39.44 -27.40
C LYS A 232 -21.84 -38.08 -26.76
N ASP A 233 -22.97 -38.01 -26.07
CA ASP A 233 -23.45 -36.92 -25.21
C ASP A 233 -23.74 -35.55 -25.88
N TYR A 234 -23.10 -35.23 -27.01
CA TYR A 234 -23.29 -34.00 -27.79
C TYR A 234 -23.81 -34.27 -29.22
N ASP A 235 -24.64 -33.35 -29.72
CA ASP A 235 -25.26 -33.42 -31.05
C ASP A 235 -24.30 -33.00 -32.19
N LEU A 236 -23.16 -32.37 -31.85
CA LEU A 236 -22.10 -31.94 -32.75
C LEU A 236 -20.69 -32.20 -32.14
N PRO A 237 -19.65 -32.29 -32.99
CA PRO A 237 -19.72 -32.62 -34.40
C PRO A 237 -20.18 -34.08 -34.55
N LYS A 238 -21.34 -34.32 -35.19
CA LYS A 238 -21.89 -35.68 -35.31
C LYS A 238 -21.25 -36.45 -36.46
N ARG A 239 -20.97 -37.74 -36.22
CA ARG A 239 -20.40 -38.68 -37.20
C ARG A 239 -21.04 -38.61 -38.60
N ALA A 240 -22.35 -38.40 -38.69
CA ALA A 240 -23.09 -38.31 -39.95
C ALA A 240 -22.80 -37.04 -40.77
N GLY A 241 -22.27 -35.98 -40.16
CA GLY A 241 -21.80 -34.77 -40.85
C GLY A 241 -20.36 -34.89 -41.37
N LEU A 242 -19.57 -35.84 -40.85
CA LEU A 242 -18.15 -35.96 -41.21
C LEU A 242 -17.94 -36.69 -42.53
N ARG A 243 -17.13 -36.07 -43.38
CA ARG A 243 -16.64 -36.64 -44.64
C ARG A 243 -15.55 -37.65 -44.31
N LEU A 244 -15.66 -38.90 -44.76
CA LEU A 244 -14.56 -39.86 -44.60
C LEU A 244 -13.59 -39.78 -45.77
N GLU A 245 -12.31 -39.57 -45.48
CA GLU A 245 -11.22 -39.79 -46.43
C GLU A 245 -10.38 -41.01 -46.05
N MET A 246 -9.50 -41.41 -46.96
CA MET A 246 -8.56 -42.52 -46.77
C MET A 246 -7.15 -42.01 -47.07
N SER A 247 -6.33 -41.87 -46.03
CA SER A 247 -4.91 -41.54 -46.14
C SER A 247 -4.07 -42.82 -46.04
N LYS A 248 -2.78 -42.73 -46.39
CA LYS A 248 -1.88 -43.89 -46.43
C LYS A 248 -0.59 -43.66 -45.64
N VAL A 249 -0.72 -43.69 -44.32
CA VAL A 249 0.39 -43.47 -43.37
C VAL A 249 1.22 -44.75 -43.25
N ASP A 250 2.54 -44.66 -43.45
CA ASP A 250 3.50 -45.77 -43.49
C ASP A 250 3.10 -46.95 -44.41
N GLY A 251 2.31 -46.69 -45.45
CA GLY A 251 1.82 -47.71 -46.36
C GLY A 251 0.58 -48.49 -45.87
N VAL A 252 0.09 -48.20 -44.66
CA VAL A 252 -1.19 -48.71 -44.12
C VAL A 252 -2.31 -47.75 -44.53
N ASP A 253 -3.45 -48.30 -44.97
CA ASP A 253 -4.64 -47.50 -45.29
C ASP A 253 -5.37 -47.13 -43.97
N GLN A 254 -5.41 -45.84 -43.64
CA GLN A 254 -6.14 -45.29 -42.49
C GLN A 254 -7.30 -44.42 -42.99
N TYR A 255 -8.42 -44.37 -42.26
CA TYR A 255 -9.51 -43.45 -42.56
C TYR A 255 -9.57 -42.33 -41.52
N PHE A 256 -9.91 -41.13 -41.97
CA PHE A 256 -10.08 -39.95 -41.13
C PHE A 256 -11.45 -39.33 -41.37
N GLY A 257 -12.05 -38.80 -40.30
CA GLY A 257 -13.28 -38.01 -40.35
C GLY A 257 -12.95 -36.54 -40.44
N ILE A 258 -13.17 -35.94 -41.61
CA ILE A 258 -12.93 -34.52 -41.85
C ILE A 258 -14.14 -33.72 -41.35
N GLY A 259 -13.87 -32.78 -40.44
CA GLY A 259 -14.80 -31.78 -39.96
C GLY A 259 -14.83 -30.53 -40.85
N LYS A 260 -15.06 -29.36 -40.24
CA LYS A 260 -15.06 -28.06 -40.93
C LYS A 260 -13.65 -27.51 -41.13
N TYR A 261 -12.75 -27.74 -40.18
CA TYR A 261 -11.41 -27.13 -40.13
C TYR A 261 -10.25 -28.12 -40.36
N GLY A 262 -10.47 -29.43 -40.18
CA GLY A 262 -9.43 -30.44 -40.37
C GLY A 262 -9.91 -31.89 -40.17
N GLU A 263 -8.96 -32.82 -40.09
CA GLU A 263 -9.11 -34.19 -39.61
C GLU A 263 -9.33 -34.20 -38.09
N ILE A 264 -10.56 -34.46 -37.63
CA ILE A 264 -10.90 -34.39 -36.19
C ILE A 264 -11.00 -35.77 -35.51
N VAL A 265 -10.85 -36.88 -36.26
CA VAL A 265 -10.94 -38.25 -35.74
C VAL A 265 -10.34 -39.28 -36.70
N ARG A 266 -9.67 -40.31 -36.18
CA ARG A 266 -9.26 -41.52 -36.92
C ARG A 266 -10.35 -42.60 -36.83
N VAL A 267 -10.62 -43.30 -37.93
CA VAL A 267 -11.76 -44.23 -38.05
C VAL A 267 -11.33 -45.64 -38.48
N ASP A 268 -11.21 -46.57 -37.54
CA ASP A 268 -10.85 -47.96 -37.83
C ASP A 268 -12.09 -48.82 -38.10
N LYS A 269 -12.12 -49.47 -39.26
CA LYS A 269 -13.30 -50.19 -39.79
C LYS A 269 -13.20 -51.70 -39.55
N GLU A 270 -13.44 -52.12 -38.32
CA GLU A 270 -13.42 -53.53 -37.94
C GLU A 270 -14.63 -54.31 -38.47
N LYS A 271 -14.46 -55.63 -38.58
CA LYS A 271 -15.57 -56.56 -38.80
C LYS A 271 -15.96 -57.20 -37.47
N ASN A 272 -17.22 -57.04 -37.07
CA ASN A 272 -17.77 -57.79 -35.95
C ASN A 272 -17.95 -59.26 -36.38
N TRP A 273 -17.17 -60.17 -35.79
CA TRP A 273 -17.20 -61.59 -36.15
C TRP A 273 -18.42 -62.35 -35.59
N VAL A 274 -19.19 -61.73 -34.69
CA VAL A 274 -20.41 -62.30 -34.10
C VAL A 274 -21.66 -61.87 -34.88
N THR A 275 -21.80 -60.58 -35.21
CA THR A 275 -22.96 -60.06 -35.97
C THR A 275 -22.74 -60.06 -37.50
N ASN A 276 -21.50 -60.25 -37.95
CA ASN A 276 -21.06 -60.13 -39.35
C ASN A 276 -21.16 -58.70 -39.95
N GLU A 277 -21.47 -57.69 -39.13
CA GLU A 277 -21.51 -56.28 -39.51
C GLU A 277 -20.10 -55.66 -39.55
N ARG A 278 -20.00 -54.46 -40.13
CA ARG A 278 -18.83 -53.59 -39.95
C ARG A 278 -19.14 -52.60 -38.83
N VAL A 279 -18.17 -52.41 -37.93
CA VAL A 279 -18.24 -51.44 -36.84
C VAL A 279 -17.12 -50.43 -37.06
N GLU A 280 -17.43 -49.15 -36.91
CA GLU A 280 -16.42 -48.08 -36.91
C GLU A 280 -16.00 -47.82 -35.46
N LYS A 281 -14.69 -47.85 -35.20
CA LYS A 281 -14.07 -47.36 -33.96
C LYS A 281 -13.45 -45.99 -34.22
N TYR A 282 -13.39 -45.17 -33.18
CA TYR A 282 -12.95 -43.79 -33.23
C TYR A 282 -11.78 -43.57 -32.28
N PHE A 283 -10.82 -42.74 -32.67
CA PHE A 283 -9.64 -42.39 -31.88
C PHE A 283 -9.22 -40.95 -32.22
N LEU A 284 -8.72 -40.19 -31.24
CA LEU A 284 -8.04 -38.91 -31.49
C LEU A 284 -6.56 -39.09 -31.83
N THR A 285 -5.93 -40.18 -31.36
CA THR A 285 -4.56 -40.53 -31.76
C THR A 285 -4.47 -40.94 -33.22
N ASP A 286 -3.41 -40.51 -33.90
CA ASP A 286 -2.95 -41.12 -35.14
C ASP A 286 -1.50 -41.61 -35.02
N LYS A 287 -0.61 -41.27 -35.96
CA LYS A 287 0.79 -41.71 -36.03
C LYS A 287 1.77 -40.55 -36.19
N GLN A 288 1.26 -39.37 -36.48
CA GLN A 288 1.98 -38.14 -36.80
C GLN A 288 1.30 -36.94 -36.11
N ASP A 289 0.42 -37.23 -35.14
CA ASP A 289 -0.40 -36.31 -34.35
C ASP A 289 -1.08 -35.23 -35.19
N LYS A 290 -1.50 -35.64 -36.38
CA LYS A 290 -2.05 -34.78 -37.44
C LYS A 290 -3.44 -34.27 -37.07
N ILE A 291 -4.23 -35.09 -36.37
CA ILE A 291 -5.52 -34.67 -35.80
C ILE A 291 -5.31 -33.52 -34.80
N LEU A 292 -4.33 -33.67 -33.89
CA LEU A 292 -4.03 -32.69 -32.86
C LEU A 292 -3.40 -31.41 -33.46
N THR A 293 -2.55 -31.57 -34.48
CA THR A 293 -1.97 -30.47 -35.27
C THR A 293 -3.04 -29.64 -36.00
N GLU A 294 -3.97 -30.27 -36.74
CA GLU A 294 -5.02 -29.53 -37.46
C GLU A 294 -6.09 -28.95 -36.50
N ASN A 295 -6.29 -29.58 -35.33
CA ASN A 295 -7.07 -28.98 -34.26
C ASN A 295 -6.38 -27.73 -33.70
N TRP A 296 -5.09 -27.81 -33.35
CA TRP A 296 -4.30 -26.71 -32.80
C TRP A 296 -4.25 -25.50 -33.74
N GLU A 297 -4.03 -25.70 -35.05
CA GLU A 297 -4.07 -24.61 -36.05
C GLU A 297 -5.41 -23.85 -36.00
N ALA A 298 -6.53 -24.56 -35.94
CA ALA A 298 -7.85 -23.94 -35.90
C ALA A 298 -8.23 -23.34 -34.55
N LEU A 299 -7.74 -23.90 -33.44
CA LEU A 299 -8.12 -23.53 -32.07
C LEU A 299 -7.24 -22.42 -31.49
N SER A 300 -5.92 -22.44 -31.70
CA SER A 300 -5.01 -21.33 -31.36
C SER A 300 -5.40 -20.02 -32.06
N HIS A 301 -5.70 -20.08 -33.36
CA HIS A 301 -6.27 -18.94 -34.11
C HIS A 301 -7.61 -18.48 -33.54
N HIS A 302 -8.41 -19.40 -33.00
CA HIS A 302 -9.67 -19.04 -32.35
C HIS A 302 -9.46 -18.38 -30.99
N ALA A 303 -8.47 -18.83 -30.21
CA ALA A 303 -8.08 -18.29 -28.91
C ALA A 303 -7.55 -16.86 -29.07
N ILE A 304 -6.57 -16.63 -29.97
CA ILE A 304 -6.04 -15.29 -30.29
C ILE A 304 -7.18 -14.35 -30.71
N SER A 305 -7.99 -14.75 -31.69
CA SER A 305 -9.10 -13.94 -32.19
C SER A 305 -10.19 -13.64 -31.14
N SER A 306 -10.41 -14.54 -30.16
CA SER A 306 -11.28 -14.26 -29.01
C SER A 306 -10.61 -13.34 -28.00
N GLY A 307 -9.38 -13.62 -27.59
CA GLY A 307 -8.70 -12.87 -26.54
C GLY A 307 -8.35 -11.43 -26.94
N MET A 308 -8.01 -11.18 -28.21
CA MET A 308 -7.98 -9.81 -28.75
C MET A 308 -9.33 -9.10 -28.60
N GLY A 309 -10.44 -9.82 -28.80
CA GLY A 309 -11.81 -9.33 -28.60
C GLY A 309 -12.21 -9.13 -27.14
N ILE A 310 -11.55 -9.85 -26.23
CA ILE A 310 -11.63 -9.63 -24.78
C ILE A 310 -10.87 -8.37 -24.39
N ILE A 311 -9.70 -8.11 -24.95
CA ILE A 311 -8.96 -6.85 -24.71
C ILE A 311 -9.75 -5.64 -25.28
N ASP A 312 -10.31 -5.77 -26.49
CA ASP A 312 -11.24 -4.78 -27.06
C ASP A 312 -12.48 -4.55 -26.17
N LEU A 313 -12.95 -5.54 -25.40
CA LEU A 313 -14.04 -5.41 -24.43
C LEU A 313 -13.55 -4.78 -23.12
N PHE A 314 -12.40 -5.22 -22.61
CA PHE A 314 -11.78 -4.74 -21.38
C PHE A 314 -11.58 -3.22 -21.40
N PHE A 315 -10.94 -2.69 -22.44
CA PHE A 315 -10.74 -1.24 -22.55
C PHE A 315 -12.04 -0.46 -22.72
N ARG A 316 -13.08 -1.05 -23.33
CA ARG A 316 -14.42 -0.42 -23.38
C ARG A 316 -15.08 -0.37 -22.01
N GLU A 317 -15.00 -1.44 -21.22
CA GLU A 317 -15.57 -1.48 -19.86
C GLU A 317 -14.76 -0.62 -18.88
N VAL A 318 -13.44 -0.53 -19.02
CA VAL A 318 -12.56 0.41 -18.29
C VAL A 318 -12.93 1.87 -18.58
N GLU A 319 -13.06 2.25 -19.86
CA GLU A 319 -13.43 3.63 -20.21
C GLU A 319 -14.90 3.94 -19.87
N GLN A 320 -15.77 2.93 -19.80
CA GLN A 320 -17.12 3.08 -19.23
C GLN A 320 -17.05 3.31 -17.71
N GLU A 321 -16.31 2.49 -16.96
CA GLU A 321 -16.18 2.61 -15.50
C GLU A 321 -15.56 3.95 -15.08
N LYS A 322 -14.53 4.44 -15.80
CA LYS A 322 -13.97 5.79 -15.57
C LYS A 322 -15.03 6.91 -15.67
N GLN A 323 -16.11 6.68 -16.41
CA GLN A 323 -17.24 7.61 -16.56
C GLN A 323 -18.38 7.33 -15.57
N SER A 324 -18.77 6.07 -15.34
CA SER A 324 -19.95 5.71 -14.52
C SER A 324 -19.65 5.42 -13.04
N LYS A 325 -18.42 4.98 -12.72
CA LYS A 325 -17.92 4.71 -11.35
C LYS A 325 -18.75 3.68 -10.58
N GLU A 326 -19.32 2.72 -11.30
CA GLU A 326 -20.21 1.68 -10.76
C GLU A 326 -19.44 0.64 -9.94
N LEU A 327 -18.22 0.27 -10.34
CA LEU A 327 -17.34 -0.60 -9.57
C LEU A 327 -16.70 0.15 -8.40
N LEU A 328 -16.32 1.41 -8.59
CA LEU A 328 -15.79 2.30 -7.54
C LEU A 328 -16.81 2.54 -6.42
N SER A 329 -18.08 2.75 -6.76
CA SER A 329 -19.12 2.85 -5.74
C SER A 329 -19.44 1.49 -5.09
N MET A 330 -19.32 0.38 -5.83
CA MET A 330 -19.50 -0.98 -5.32
C MET A 330 -18.40 -1.46 -4.36
N ASN A 331 -17.21 -0.85 -4.37
CA ASN A 331 -16.08 -1.27 -3.53
C ASN A 331 -16.22 -0.87 -2.04
N LYS A 332 -17.25 -1.40 -1.37
CA LYS A 332 -17.58 -1.15 0.05
C LYS A 332 -17.31 -2.40 0.90
N SER A 333 -17.01 -2.25 2.19
CA SER A 333 -16.87 -3.42 3.07
C SER A 333 -18.22 -4.04 3.43
N ARG A 334 -18.21 -5.35 3.71
CA ARG A 334 -19.40 -6.09 4.14
C ARG A 334 -20.04 -5.51 5.40
N THR A 335 -19.25 -4.91 6.28
CA THR A 335 -19.69 -4.30 7.54
C THR A 335 -20.32 -2.94 7.30
N ASP A 336 -19.74 -2.13 6.41
CA ASP A 336 -20.28 -0.81 6.07
C ASP A 336 -21.58 -0.96 5.27
N THR A 337 -21.61 -1.84 4.26
CA THR A 337 -22.83 -2.21 3.53
C THR A 337 -23.91 -2.76 4.46
N LYS A 338 -23.56 -3.61 5.43
CA LYS A 338 -24.52 -4.10 6.43
C LYS A 338 -24.97 -2.99 7.39
N ARG A 339 -24.11 -2.00 7.72
CA ARG A 339 -24.47 -0.84 8.54
C ARG A 339 -25.44 0.06 7.78
N PHE A 340 -25.17 0.34 6.51
CA PHE A 340 -26.00 1.11 5.60
C PHE A 340 -27.40 0.49 5.40
N VAL A 341 -27.47 -0.79 5.01
CA VAL A 341 -28.75 -1.50 4.84
C VAL A 341 -29.54 -1.56 6.16
N LYS A 342 -28.86 -1.63 7.31
CA LYS A 342 -29.50 -1.51 8.63
C LYS A 342 -29.99 -0.09 8.94
N SER A 343 -29.27 0.97 8.53
CA SER A 343 -29.75 2.35 8.70
C SER A 343 -30.95 2.65 7.82
N LEU A 344 -31.06 2.08 6.60
CA LEU A 344 -32.27 2.19 5.79
C LEU A 344 -33.49 1.59 6.50
N ALA A 345 -33.32 0.44 7.17
CA ALA A 345 -34.38 -0.14 8.01
C ALA A 345 -34.74 0.77 9.20
N PHE A 346 -33.76 1.41 9.84
CA PHE A 346 -33.99 2.33 10.97
C PHE A 346 -34.65 3.66 10.57
N VAL A 347 -34.29 4.23 9.41
CA VAL A 347 -34.93 5.43 8.85
C VAL A 347 -36.39 5.17 8.48
N ARG A 348 -36.75 3.93 8.09
CA ARG A 348 -38.14 3.51 7.93
C ARG A 348 -38.84 3.28 9.28
N ASP A 349 -38.13 2.79 10.30
CA ASP A 349 -38.66 2.50 11.64
C ASP A 349 -38.71 3.75 12.54
N SER A 350 -38.37 4.94 12.04
CA SER A 350 -38.50 6.22 12.74
C SER A 350 -39.94 6.75 12.80
N GLN A 351 -40.87 5.84 13.13
CA GLN A 351 -42.17 6.05 13.76
C GLN A 351 -43.28 6.78 12.97
N GLN A 352 -44.50 6.26 13.13
CA GLN A 352 -45.76 7.01 13.04
C GLN A 352 -46.01 7.82 11.75
N GLY A 353 -45.48 7.38 10.61
CA GLY A 353 -46.00 7.74 9.27
C GLY A 353 -45.59 9.10 8.70
N MET A 354 -44.52 9.73 9.19
CA MET A 354 -44.00 10.98 8.65
C MET A 354 -42.95 10.74 7.55
N ILE A 355 -43.37 10.76 6.28
CA ILE A 355 -42.44 10.81 5.14
C ILE A 355 -41.80 12.20 5.06
N ALA A 356 -40.48 12.27 5.27
CA ALA A 356 -39.72 13.52 5.37
C ALA A 356 -39.38 14.17 4.02
N SER A 357 -40.42 14.64 3.32
CA SER A 357 -40.40 15.63 2.23
C SER A 357 -39.55 15.33 0.99
N LEU A 358 -39.63 16.21 -0.03
CA LEU A 358 -38.86 16.11 -1.28
C LEU A 358 -37.35 15.99 -1.03
N SER A 359 -36.87 16.57 0.07
CA SER A 359 -35.50 16.45 0.60
C SER A 359 -34.94 15.04 0.64
N ALA A 360 -35.75 14.00 0.88
CA ALA A 360 -35.27 12.63 0.90
C ALA A 360 -34.97 12.10 -0.52
N ALA A 361 -35.74 12.52 -1.52
CA ALA A 361 -35.48 12.23 -2.92
C ALA A 361 -34.31 13.08 -3.44
N ASP A 362 -34.24 14.36 -3.07
CA ASP A 362 -33.11 15.24 -3.41
C ASP A 362 -31.78 14.65 -2.87
N VAL A 363 -31.78 14.08 -1.67
CA VAL A 363 -30.60 13.40 -1.08
C VAL A 363 -30.28 12.06 -1.75
N TYR A 364 -31.28 11.30 -2.24
CA TYR A 364 -31.01 10.10 -3.05
C TYR A 364 -30.36 10.48 -4.38
N GLU A 365 -30.92 11.43 -5.12
CA GLU A 365 -30.36 11.88 -6.41
C GLU A 365 -28.96 12.52 -6.26
N LEU A 366 -28.70 13.26 -5.16
CA LEU A 366 -27.39 13.85 -4.88
C LEU A 366 -26.29 12.86 -4.50
N ASN A 367 -26.64 11.62 -4.12
CA ASN A 367 -25.67 10.59 -3.68
C ASN A 367 -25.88 9.26 -4.41
N LYS A 368 -26.59 9.28 -5.54
CA LYS A 368 -27.18 8.11 -6.19
C LYS A 368 -26.17 6.99 -6.42
N ASP A 369 -25.00 7.33 -6.95
CA ASP A 369 -23.98 6.38 -7.36
C ASP A 369 -23.41 5.60 -6.17
N ASP A 370 -23.17 6.28 -5.04
CA ASP A 370 -22.70 5.68 -3.78
C ASP A 370 -23.75 4.74 -3.16
N LEU A 371 -25.03 5.15 -3.20
CA LEU A 371 -26.16 4.38 -2.68
C LEU A 371 -26.44 3.12 -3.51
N ASP A 372 -26.42 3.23 -4.84
CA ASP A 372 -26.56 2.09 -5.74
C ASP A 372 -25.34 1.16 -5.68
N GLY A 373 -24.14 1.70 -5.45
CA GLY A 373 -22.92 0.94 -5.11
C GLY A 373 -23.08 0.08 -3.85
N TYR A 374 -23.61 0.65 -2.77
CA TYR A 374 -23.97 -0.14 -1.57
C TYR A 374 -25.01 -1.23 -1.86
N PHE A 375 -25.99 -1.00 -2.76
CA PHE A 375 -26.96 -2.03 -3.12
C PHE A 375 -26.35 -3.16 -3.96
N ALA A 376 -25.45 -2.85 -4.89
CA ALA A 376 -24.69 -3.85 -5.64
C ALA A 376 -23.77 -4.68 -4.72
N ALA A 377 -23.04 -4.02 -3.81
CA ALA A 377 -22.25 -4.69 -2.78
C ALA A 377 -23.11 -5.59 -1.88
N ALA A 378 -24.33 -5.15 -1.53
CA ALA A 378 -25.25 -5.94 -0.72
C ALA A 378 -25.71 -7.23 -1.42
N GLU A 379 -25.89 -7.18 -2.74
CA GLU A 379 -26.22 -8.36 -3.55
C GLU A 379 -25.06 -9.37 -3.58
N ILE A 380 -23.83 -8.92 -3.86
CA ILE A 380 -22.63 -9.77 -3.86
C ILE A 380 -22.35 -10.38 -2.47
N TYR A 381 -22.54 -9.62 -1.39
CA TYR A 381 -22.39 -10.13 -0.01
C TYR A 381 -23.58 -10.95 0.52
N ASN A 382 -24.64 -11.13 -0.28
CA ASN A 382 -25.91 -11.75 0.09
C ASN A 382 -26.50 -11.17 1.40
N ILE A 383 -26.57 -9.83 1.45
CA ILE A 383 -27.18 -9.04 2.52
C ILE A 383 -28.62 -8.69 2.09
N PRO A 384 -29.67 -9.17 2.80
CA PRO A 384 -31.05 -8.87 2.42
C PRO A 384 -31.37 -7.37 2.51
N VAL A 385 -31.60 -6.75 1.35
CA VAL A 385 -32.08 -5.36 1.23
C VAL A 385 -33.61 -5.36 1.38
N PRO A 386 -34.21 -4.50 2.23
CA PRO A 386 -35.67 -4.36 2.31
C PRO A 386 -36.27 -3.92 0.98
N VAL A 387 -37.36 -4.57 0.52
CA VAL A 387 -37.99 -4.29 -0.79
C VAL A 387 -38.27 -2.80 -1.03
N VAL A 388 -38.85 -2.13 -0.03
CA VAL A 388 -39.19 -0.70 -0.07
C VAL A 388 -37.96 0.23 -0.24
N ALA A 389 -36.74 -0.26 -0.01
CA ALA A 389 -35.51 0.50 -0.28
C ALA A 389 -35.05 0.41 -1.75
N ARG A 390 -35.57 -0.53 -2.56
CA ARG A 390 -35.39 -0.55 -4.02
C ARG A 390 -36.40 0.36 -4.74
N GLU A 391 -37.54 0.63 -4.11
CA GLU A 391 -38.68 1.42 -4.63
C GLU A 391 -38.63 2.89 -4.17
N SER A 392 -37.63 3.64 -4.66
CA SER A 392 -37.72 5.11 -4.65
C SER A 392 -38.78 5.55 -5.67
N VAL A 393 -39.68 6.46 -5.26
CA VAL A 393 -40.90 6.85 -6.00
C VAL A 393 -40.61 7.53 -7.36
N LEU A 394 -39.35 7.82 -7.67
CA LEU A 394 -38.91 8.43 -8.94
C LEU A 394 -38.47 7.43 -10.02
N LYS A 395 -38.43 6.12 -9.74
CA LYS A 395 -37.80 5.14 -10.65
C LYS A 395 -38.58 4.81 -11.93
N ASP A 396 -39.91 5.01 -11.92
CA ASP A 396 -40.84 4.46 -12.93
C ASP A 396 -41.69 5.52 -13.69
N GLU A 397 -41.11 6.64 -14.11
CA GLU A 397 -41.80 7.62 -15.00
C GLU A 397 -40.86 8.21 -16.09
N PRO A 398 -40.73 7.55 -17.26
CA PRO A 398 -39.79 7.95 -18.30
C PRO A 398 -40.28 9.13 -19.16
N ASN A 399 -40.68 10.26 -18.54
CA ASN A 399 -40.76 11.59 -19.19
C ASN A 399 -40.97 12.83 -18.26
N THR A 400 -41.07 12.71 -16.93
CA THR A 400 -41.50 13.85 -16.08
C THR A 400 -40.38 14.57 -15.32
N GLN A 401 -39.66 15.47 -16.00
CA GLN A 401 -38.76 16.44 -15.33
C GLN A 401 -39.53 17.48 -14.48
N PRO A 402 -39.10 17.76 -13.23
CA PRO A 402 -39.40 19.02 -12.55
C PRO A 402 -38.47 20.11 -13.10
N ALA A 403 -38.88 20.78 -14.18
CA ALA A 403 -38.06 21.71 -14.96
C ALA A 403 -37.82 23.10 -14.29
N SER A 404 -37.47 23.13 -13.00
CA SER A 404 -37.39 24.35 -12.18
C SER A 404 -36.10 24.53 -11.37
N ALA A 405 -35.20 23.53 -11.30
CA ALA A 405 -33.90 23.65 -10.59
C ALA A 405 -32.75 24.22 -11.46
N LEU A 406 -32.92 24.29 -12.78
CA LEU A 406 -31.83 24.43 -13.76
C LEU A 406 -31.34 25.87 -14.01
N LEU A 407 -31.43 26.76 -13.02
CA LEU A 407 -31.10 28.20 -13.15
C LEU A 407 -30.26 28.77 -11.98
N GLY A 408 -29.34 27.97 -11.42
CA GLY A 408 -28.44 28.38 -10.33
C GLY A 408 -26.93 28.26 -10.60
N LEU A 409 -26.48 27.29 -11.40
CA LEU A 409 -25.07 26.86 -11.45
C LEU A 409 -24.43 26.87 -12.86
N ARG A 410 -24.88 27.75 -13.77
CA ARG A 410 -24.16 28.02 -15.03
C ARG A 410 -23.09 29.12 -14.87
N GLN A 411 -22.07 28.88 -14.04
CA GLN A 411 -20.82 29.66 -14.05
C GLN A 411 -19.67 28.90 -13.40
N ALA A 412 -18.48 28.97 -14.02
CA ALA A 412 -17.24 28.22 -13.69
C ALA A 412 -17.38 26.67 -13.74
N GLY A 413 -16.83 25.96 -14.72
CA GLY A 413 -16.10 26.39 -15.93
C GLY A 413 -16.18 25.32 -17.03
N GLN A 414 -15.87 25.68 -18.28
CA GLN A 414 -15.88 24.72 -19.40
C GLN A 414 -14.53 24.01 -19.57
N PRO A 415 -14.50 22.79 -20.13
CA PRO A 415 -13.25 22.11 -20.47
C PRO A 415 -12.46 22.89 -21.53
N ILE A 416 -11.14 22.92 -21.36
CA ILE A 416 -10.18 23.34 -22.39
C ILE A 416 -9.67 22.07 -23.09
N ILE A 417 -9.47 22.14 -24.41
CA ILE A 417 -9.13 21.00 -25.27
C ILE A 417 -7.62 20.97 -25.56
N GLY A 418 -6.99 19.81 -25.39
CA GLY A 418 -5.60 19.51 -25.82
C GLY A 418 -4.87 18.65 -24.77
N GLU A 419 -4.16 17.57 -25.11
CA GLU A 419 -3.81 17.01 -26.43
C GLU A 419 -4.07 15.49 -26.57
N ARG A 420 -4.26 15.07 -27.83
CA ARG A 420 -4.02 13.73 -28.42
C ARG A 420 -4.57 12.46 -27.75
N ILE A 421 -5.64 11.95 -28.36
CA ILE A 421 -5.86 10.51 -28.54
C ILE A 421 -4.66 9.94 -29.35
N PRO A 422 -4.15 8.73 -29.04
CA PRO A 422 -3.20 8.01 -29.90
C PRO A 422 -3.74 7.77 -31.32
N ALA A 423 -2.84 7.72 -32.30
CA ALA A 423 -3.20 7.60 -33.72
C ALA A 423 -3.45 6.13 -34.15
N GLY A 424 -4.43 5.47 -33.52
CA GLY A 424 -4.78 4.07 -33.80
C GLY A 424 -6.29 3.76 -33.73
N THR A 425 -7.01 4.32 -32.76
CA THR A 425 -8.39 3.92 -32.40
C THR A 425 -9.36 3.87 -33.61
N PRO A 426 -9.88 2.69 -33.98
CA PRO A 426 -10.83 2.56 -35.09
C PRO A 426 -12.18 3.24 -34.78
N PRO A 427 -12.78 3.99 -35.73
CA PRO A 427 -14.13 4.51 -35.55
C PRO A 427 -15.16 3.37 -35.61
N ALA A 428 -16.13 3.39 -34.68
CA ALA A 428 -17.17 2.37 -34.60
C ALA A 428 -17.96 2.24 -35.92
N PRO A 429 -18.14 1.03 -36.47
CA PRO A 429 -18.87 0.83 -37.73
C PRO A 429 -20.38 1.02 -37.54
N GLU A 430 -21.02 1.78 -38.44
CA GLU A 430 -22.48 1.88 -38.49
C GLU A 430 -23.12 0.52 -38.80
N ARG A 431 -24.07 0.11 -37.96
CA ARG A 431 -24.70 -1.22 -38.01
C ARG A 431 -25.94 -1.20 -38.90
N GLU A 432 -25.87 -1.81 -40.09
CA GLU A 432 -27.09 -2.21 -40.79
C GLU A 432 -27.86 -3.24 -39.95
N VAL A 433 -29.19 -3.08 -39.88
CA VAL A 433 -30.08 -3.92 -39.07
C VAL A 433 -30.75 -4.95 -39.98
N ASP A 434 -30.63 -6.23 -39.61
CA ASP A 434 -31.51 -7.30 -40.09
C ASP A 434 -32.27 -7.93 -38.90
N GLU A 435 -33.34 -8.66 -39.20
CA GLU A 435 -34.53 -8.78 -38.34
C GLU A 435 -34.66 -10.17 -37.66
N ARG A 436 -35.39 -10.23 -36.52
CA ARG A 436 -36.00 -11.43 -35.86
C ARG A 436 -35.10 -12.21 -34.88
N VAL A 437 -35.62 -12.88 -33.84
CA VAL A 437 -37.02 -12.98 -33.32
C VAL A 437 -37.02 -13.13 -31.79
N GLU A 438 -38.03 -12.59 -31.12
CA GLU A 438 -38.28 -12.82 -29.69
C GLU A 438 -39.18 -14.03 -29.45
N VAL A 439 -38.98 -14.74 -28.33
CA VAL A 439 -39.94 -15.72 -27.77
C VAL A 439 -40.02 -15.54 -26.26
N GLU A 440 -41.16 -15.04 -25.79
CA GLU A 440 -41.48 -14.76 -24.38
C GLU A 440 -42.11 -15.99 -23.69
N LEU A 441 -41.79 -16.21 -22.40
CA LEU A 441 -42.45 -17.20 -21.53
C LEU A 441 -42.56 -16.68 -20.08
N GLU A 442 -43.76 -16.28 -19.69
CA GLU A 442 -44.14 -15.83 -18.33
C GLU A 442 -44.36 -16.97 -17.31
N LEU A 443 -44.64 -16.56 -16.04
CA LEU A 443 -45.58 -17.11 -15.02
C LEU A 443 -44.93 -17.60 -13.70
N PRO A 444 -45.64 -17.56 -12.54
CA PRO A 444 -46.78 -16.69 -12.15
C PRO A 444 -46.69 -16.10 -10.70
N THR A 445 -47.59 -15.16 -10.37
CA THR A 445 -47.71 -14.53 -9.03
C THR A 445 -48.82 -15.09 -8.13
N LYS A 446 -48.65 -14.94 -6.80
CA LYS A 446 -49.67 -15.00 -5.72
C LYS A 446 -49.02 -14.67 -4.36
N GLY A 447 -49.65 -14.00 -3.39
CA GLY A 447 -50.95 -13.29 -3.34
C GLY A 447 -51.22 -12.77 -1.91
N GLU A 448 -51.97 -11.69 -1.73
CA GLU A 448 -52.07 -10.97 -0.43
C GLU A 448 -53.04 -11.61 0.58
N GLN A 449 -52.94 -11.19 1.86
CA GLN A 449 -54.09 -10.87 2.73
C GLN A 449 -53.74 -9.73 3.70
N GLU A 450 -54.69 -8.81 3.91
CA GLU A 450 -54.65 -7.71 4.90
C GLU A 450 -55.51 -8.04 6.13
N GLU A 451 -55.31 -7.33 7.26
CA GLU A 451 -56.32 -7.12 8.31
C GLU A 451 -56.23 -5.67 8.86
N GLU A 452 -57.30 -5.20 9.52
CA GLU A 452 -57.78 -3.81 9.40
C GLU A 452 -58.08 -3.12 10.77
N ILE A 453 -57.61 -1.86 10.94
CA ILE A 453 -58.10 -0.74 11.79
C ILE A 453 -58.38 -0.95 13.31
N VAL A 454 -57.93 0.00 14.16
CA VAL A 454 -58.76 0.78 15.15
C VAL A 454 -58.03 2.07 15.56
N ASP A 455 -58.68 3.23 15.40
CA ASP A 455 -58.26 4.55 15.90
C ASP A 455 -58.52 4.76 17.40
N VAL A 456 -57.71 5.60 18.05
CA VAL A 456 -58.10 6.35 19.27
C VAL A 456 -57.60 7.79 19.20
N VAL A 457 -58.54 8.75 19.18
CA VAL A 457 -58.29 10.20 19.11
C VAL A 457 -58.18 10.82 20.50
N LEU A 458 -57.20 11.71 20.71
CA LEU A 458 -57.20 12.77 21.73
C LEU A 458 -56.58 14.07 21.17
N THR A 459 -56.83 15.21 21.83
CA THR A 459 -56.93 16.54 21.18
C THR A 459 -56.24 17.69 21.94
N GLU A 460 -55.75 18.69 21.18
CA GLU A 460 -55.43 20.08 21.60
C GLU A 460 -54.27 20.23 22.64
N GLU A 461 -53.63 21.39 22.90
CA GLU A 461 -53.80 22.81 22.51
C GLU A 461 -52.48 23.43 21.93
N ALA A 462 -52.39 24.76 21.78
CA ALA A 462 -51.25 25.51 21.21
C ALA A 462 -50.79 26.73 22.10
N PRO A 463 -50.13 27.80 21.58
CA PRO A 463 -48.83 28.29 22.07
C PRO A 463 -48.88 29.45 23.10
N PRO A 464 -47.73 30.03 23.51
CA PRO A 464 -47.35 31.35 22.96
C PRO A 464 -45.82 31.62 22.80
N GLU A 465 -45.49 32.85 22.36
CA GLU A 465 -44.15 33.38 22.01
C GLU A 465 -43.47 34.19 23.14
N MET A 466 -42.42 34.99 22.79
CA MET A 466 -41.71 36.07 23.55
C MET A 466 -40.58 35.66 24.52
N SER A 467 -39.50 36.45 24.75
CA SER A 467 -38.99 37.67 24.08
C SER A 467 -37.53 38.06 24.46
N VAL A 468 -36.97 38.97 23.67
CA VAL A 468 -35.75 39.81 23.78
C VAL A 468 -35.44 40.43 25.17
N GLU A 469 -34.16 40.63 25.56
CA GLU A 469 -33.46 41.94 25.84
C GLU A 469 -32.04 41.80 26.50
N THR A 470 -31.43 42.85 27.09
CA THR A 470 -29.94 43.07 27.11
C THR A 470 -29.30 43.67 28.40
N SER A 471 -27.95 43.60 28.50
CA SER A 471 -27.01 44.52 29.23
C SER A 471 -26.96 44.52 30.79
N PRO A 472 -25.99 45.18 31.52
CA PRO A 472 -24.56 45.57 31.25
C PRO A 472 -23.54 45.33 32.45
N MET A 473 -22.35 46.00 32.41
CA MET A 473 -21.24 46.29 33.40
C MET A 473 -21.60 46.56 34.90
N PRO A 474 -20.68 46.64 35.95
CA PRO A 474 -19.32 47.30 36.04
C PRO A 474 -18.30 46.68 37.10
N GLU A 475 -17.23 47.23 37.79
CA GLU A 475 -16.43 48.51 37.89
C GLU A 475 -15.08 48.43 38.75
N VAL A 476 -14.20 49.48 38.70
CA VAL A 476 -13.03 50.02 39.53
C VAL A 476 -12.05 49.23 40.49
N SER A 477 -10.70 49.53 40.48
CA SER A 477 -9.91 50.32 41.53
C SER A 477 -8.43 49.97 41.98
N SER A 478 -7.56 51.02 42.05
CA SER A 478 -6.45 51.36 43.05
C SER A 478 -5.11 50.56 43.19
N SER A 479 -4.02 51.02 43.89
CA SER A 479 -3.24 52.32 43.96
C SER A 479 -1.90 52.26 44.82
N ASN A 480 -0.96 53.24 44.66
CA ASN A 480 0.20 53.66 45.54
C ASN A 480 1.43 52.71 45.77
N SER A 481 2.68 53.12 46.17
CA SER A 481 3.41 54.42 46.47
C SER A 481 4.99 54.29 46.44
N SER A 482 5.79 55.29 46.87
CA SER A 482 7.29 55.47 46.68
C SER A 482 8.10 55.80 47.98
N PRO A 483 9.48 55.65 48.07
CA PRO A 483 10.38 56.83 48.40
C PRO A 483 11.96 56.81 48.12
N PHE A 484 12.57 58.01 47.93
CA PHE A 484 13.86 58.61 48.48
C PHE A 484 15.35 58.44 47.97
N GLU A 485 16.03 59.60 47.72
CA GLU A 485 17.45 60.10 48.01
C GLU A 485 18.77 59.46 47.46
N PRO A 486 20.01 60.07 47.56
CA PRO A 486 20.49 61.49 47.76
C PRO A 486 21.79 61.99 46.97
N GLY A 487 22.11 63.32 46.96
CA GLY A 487 23.45 63.94 46.63
C GLY A 487 23.43 65.16 45.65
N GLY A 488 24.44 66.04 45.41
CA GLY A 488 25.76 66.41 46.02
C GLY A 488 26.99 66.31 45.06
N TYR A 489 27.95 67.23 44.80
CA TYR A 489 28.34 68.65 45.14
C TYR A 489 29.34 69.17 44.01
N GLY A 490 30.01 70.35 43.93
CA GLY A 490 30.17 71.63 44.67
C GLY A 490 31.40 72.50 44.22
N TYR A 491 31.59 73.74 44.73
CA TYR A 491 32.71 74.74 44.57
C TYR A 491 32.90 75.59 43.27
N GLY A 492 33.25 76.90 43.40
CA GLY A 492 33.74 77.68 42.22
C GLY A 492 34.16 79.19 42.29
N GLY A 493 33.49 80.09 43.03
CA GLY A 493 33.76 81.57 42.96
C GLY A 493 33.21 82.26 41.67
N GLY A 494 33.28 83.59 41.47
CA GLY A 494 33.63 84.70 42.37
C GLY A 494 33.95 86.03 41.63
N GLY A 495 33.15 87.09 41.84
CA GLY A 495 33.49 88.48 41.42
C GLY A 495 32.35 89.25 40.70
N SER A 496 31.92 90.38 41.26
CA SER A 496 30.98 91.32 40.62
C SER A 496 31.71 92.45 39.88
N GLY A 497 31.23 92.92 38.71
CA GLY A 497 31.92 94.00 38.00
C GLY A 497 31.22 94.63 36.78
N VAL A 498 30.26 95.53 37.02
CA VAL A 498 29.89 96.68 36.16
C VAL A 498 29.31 96.40 34.75
N SER A 499 27.97 96.41 34.69
CA SER A 499 27.09 96.93 33.62
C SER A 499 27.62 97.22 32.20
N ASN A 500 26.94 96.63 31.22
CA ASN A 500 26.38 97.38 30.09
C ASN A 500 24.85 97.43 30.24
N GLU A 501 24.19 98.39 29.58
CA GLU A 501 22.74 98.31 29.30
C GLU A 501 22.52 97.30 28.17
N GLU A 502 22.39 96.02 28.53
CA GLU A 502 21.97 94.99 27.61
C GLU A 502 20.44 94.97 27.58
N THR A 503 19.86 95.25 26.40
CA THR A 503 18.42 95.08 26.19
C THR A 503 18.08 93.62 26.43
N THR A 504 17.36 93.32 27.52
CA THR A 504 16.91 91.95 27.82
C THR A 504 15.83 91.54 26.83
N THR A 505 16.24 91.16 25.63
CA THR A 505 15.47 90.31 24.73
C THR A 505 15.11 89.06 25.52
N VAL A 506 13.81 88.77 25.64
CA VAL A 506 13.35 87.55 26.32
C VAL A 506 13.69 86.39 25.39
N THR A 507 14.86 85.79 25.60
CA THR A 507 15.33 84.62 24.86
C THR A 507 14.55 83.40 25.32
N VAL A 508 13.43 83.15 24.66
CA VAL A 508 12.65 81.92 24.85
C VAL A 508 13.47 80.75 24.31
N GLU A 509 13.71 79.74 25.15
CA GLU A 509 14.40 78.52 24.72
C GLU A 509 13.49 77.69 23.79
N PRO A 510 14.03 76.89 22.85
CA PRO A 510 13.23 76.01 22.01
C PRO A 510 12.46 74.97 22.85
N PRO A 511 11.28 74.50 22.39
CA PRO A 511 10.62 73.36 23.01
C PRO A 511 11.45 72.08 22.77
N VAL A 512 11.47 71.18 23.75
CA VAL A 512 12.10 69.87 23.60
C VAL A 512 11.08 68.94 22.96
N VAL A 513 11.40 68.38 21.79
CA VAL A 513 10.64 67.23 21.25
C VAL A 513 11.19 65.97 21.89
N ALA A 514 10.30 65.11 22.40
CA ALA A 514 10.63 63.84 23.04
C ALA A 514 10.34 62.63 22.14
N SER A 515 9.44 62.77 21.16
CA SER A 515 9.13 61.74 20.16
C SER A 515 8.36 62.33 18.96
N PRO A 516 8.51 61.78 17.75
CA PRO A 516 9.54 60.81 17.34
C PRO A 516 10.96 61.38 17.46
N GLU A 517 11.97 60.50 17.49
CA GLU A 517 13.37 60.91 17.47
C GLU A 517 13.79 61.39 16.06
N ASN A 518 14.93 62.07 15.98
CA ASN A 518 15.40 62.64 14.72
C ASN A 518 15.99 61.56 13.80
N ASN A 519 15.45 61.47 12.58
CA ASN A 519 15.71 60.44 11.57
C ASN A 519 15.11 59.05 11.91
N THR A 520 13.96 59.02 12.60
CA THR A 520 13.16 57.80 12.79
C THR A 520 12.31 57.51 11.54
N PHE A 521 12.25 56.24 11.13
CA PHE A 521 11.31 55.71 10.12
C PHE A 521 10.00 55.28 10.80
N VAL A 522 8.84 55.48 10.15
CA VAL A 522 7.53 55.13 10.73
C VAL A 522 6.55 54.53 9.72
N ALA A 523 6.09 53.31 10.01
CA ALA A 523 5.01 52.57 9.35
C ALA A 523 3.59 53.17 9.56
N THR A 524 3.45 54.50 9.59
CA THR A 524 2.13 55.17 9.69
C THR A 524 2.13 56.60 9.18
N THR A 525 1.03 57.00 8.54
CA THR A 525 0.77 58.38 8.13
C THR A 525 0.28 59.28 9.25
N THR A 526 -0.10 58.74 10.42
CA THR A 526 -0.63 59.53 11.56
C THR A 526 0.40 59.64 12.67
N VAL A 527 1.39 60.52 12.49
CA VAL A 527 2.51 60.72 13.42
C VAL A 527 2.21 61.84 14.40
N SER A 528 1.98 61.50 15.67
CA SER A 528 1.86 62.47 16.78
C SER A 528 3.24 62.91 17.27
N PHE A 529 3.45 64.22 17.39
CA PHE A 529 4.68 64.79 17.93
C PHE A 529 4.43 65.25 19.37
N PHE A 530 5.27 64.81 20.32
CA PHE A 530 5.12 65.15 21.73
C PHE A 530 6.44 65.53 22.40
N GLY A 531 6.36 66.33 23.47
CA GLY A 531 7.53 66.91 24.09
C GLY A 531 7.24 67.71 25.36
N THR A 532 8.23 68.49 25.78
CA THR A 532 8.12 69.43 26.91
C THR A 532 8.47 70.87 26.52
N GLY A 533 7.92 71.82 27.26
CA GLY A 533 8.10 73.25 27.04
C GLY A 533 7.83 74.06 28.31
N VAL A 534 7.70 75.38 28.18
CA VAL A 534 7.32 76.25 29.31
C VAL A 534 5.80 76.33 29.40
N THR A 535 5.22 75.96 30.55
CA THR A 535 3.76 76.02 30.81
C THR A 535 3.15 77.37 30.40
N ASP A 536 1.93 77.31 29.85
CA ASP A 536 1.16 78.42 29.28
C ASP A 536 1.74 79.06 28.00
N TYR A 537 2.91 78.63 27.50
CA TYR A 537 3.46 79.10 26.22
C TYR A 537 2.78 78.37 25.05
N VAL A 538 2.77 79.00 23.87
CA VAL A 538 2.21 78.41 22.66
C VAL A 538 3.34 77.76 21.84
N VAL A 539 3.30 76.44 21.67
CA VAL A 539 4.17 75.71 20.74
C VAL A 539 3.56 75.81 19.35
N THR A 540 4.36 76.22 18.37
CA THR A 540 4.02 76.21 16.94
C THR A 540 4.89 75.18 16.23
N GLY A 541 4.27 74.14 15.68
CA GLY A 541 4.90 73.14 14.84
C GLY A 541 4.61 73.41 13.36
N ILE A 542 5.65 73.46 12.53
CA ILE A 542 5.56 73.39 11.07
C ILE A 542 6.07 72.01 10.67
N ILE A 543 5.17 71.16 10.17
CA ILE A 543 5.40 69.74 9.87
C ILE A 543 5.03 69.54 8.40
N ALA A 544 6.02 69.33 7.53
CA ALA A 544 5.88 69.45 6.08
C ALA A 544 5.18 70.76 5.68
N THR A 545 3.96 70.70 5.12
CA THR A 545 3.15 71.88 4.75
C THR A 545 2.13 72.30 5.80
N THR A 546 1.94 71.52 6.87
CA THR A 546 0.96 71.78 7.93
C THR A 546 1.59 72.66 9.01
N THR A 547 0.92 73.76 9.36
CA THR A 547 1.25 74.55 10.56
C THR A 547 0.17 74.33 11.62
N ALA A 548 0.57 73.88 12.80
CA ALA A 548 -0.31 73.60 13.93
C ALA A 548 0.22 74.24 15.21
N THR A 549 -0.68 74.57 16.14
CA THR A 549 -0.36 75.24 17.40
C THR A 549 -1.04 74.57 18.58
N THR A 550 -0.31 74.40 19.69
CA THR A 550 -0.83 73.88 20.96
C THR A 550 -0.31 74.73 22.12
N THR A 551 -0.97 74.68 23.28
CA THR A 551 -0.48 75.34 24.51
C THR A 551 0.18 74.31 25.40
N VAL A 552 1.36 74.61 25.95
CA VAL A 552 2.04 73.73 26.92
C VAL A 552 1.20 73.61 28.18
N ALA A 553 0.91 72.38 28.59
CA ALA A 553 0.07 72.06 29.72
C ALA A 553 0.70 72.42 31.07
N SER A 554 -0.10 72.34 32.14
CA SER A 554 0.29 72.65 33.52
C SER A 554 1.28 71.67 34.16
N ASP A 555 1.57 70.55 33.49
CA ASP A 555 2.65 69.60 33.81
C ASP A 555 3.93 69.81 32.97
N GLY A 556 3.91 70.77 32.03
CA GLY A 556 5.02 71.08 31.12
C GLY A 556 5.02 70.29 29.81
N THR A 557 4.03 69.43 29.56
CA THR A 557 3.93 68.63 28.33
C THR A 557 3.23 69.37 27.18
N TRP A 558 3.48 68.93 25.94
CA TRP A 558 2.72 69.36 24.76
C TRP A 558 2.63 68.22 23.73
N THR A 559 1.56 68.25 22.93
CA THR A 559 1.32 67.32 21.80
C THR A 559 0.80 68.10 20.59
N ILE A 560 1.30 67.78 19.39
CA ILE A 560 0.81 68.27 18.10
C ILE A 560 0.54 67.08 17.17
N ASP A 561 -0.70 66.99 16.70
CA ASP A 561 -1.15 66.05 15.69
C ASP A 561 -1.32 66.78 14.34
N PRO A 562 -0.45 66.55 13.34
CA PRO A 562 -0.52 67.22 12.03
C PRO A 562 -1.64 66.68 11.11
N GLY A 563 -2.31 65.59 11.50
CA GLY A 563 -3.24 64.84 10.68
C GLY A 563 -2.53 63.74 9.88
N VAL A 564 -2.98 63.52 8.64
CA VAL A 564 -2.41 62.51 7.73
C VAL A 564 -1.22 63.13 6.98
N LEU A 565 -0.04 62.55 7.15
CA LEU A 565 1.18 62.87 6.41
C LEU A 565 1.27 62.05 5.12
N SER A 566 1.99 62.57 4.13
CA SER A 566 2.37 61.82 2.93
C SER A 566 3.60 60.96 3.18
N GLU A 567 3.75 59.91 2.39
CA GLU A 567 4.97 59.10 2.27
C GLU A 567 6.20 59.96 1.92
N GLY A 568 7.37 59.55 2.41
CA GLY A 568 8.68 60.20 2.24
C GLY A 568 9.16 61.02 3.46
N ILE A 569 10.23 61.80 3.23
CA ILE A 569 10.89 62.60 4.27
C ILE A 569 10.02 63.79 4.70
N ILE A 570 9.60 63.78 5.96
CA ILE A 570 8.91 64.86 6.65
C ILE A 570 9.92 65.68 7.45
N GLU A 571 10.18 66.91 7.01
CA GLU A 571 10.89 67.90 7.83
C GLU A 571 9.89 68.55 8.81
N ALA A 572 10.26 68.59 10.09
CA ALA A 572 9.45 69.15 11.16
C ALA A 572 10.26 70.16 11.98
N SER A 573 9.65 71.29 12.31
CA SER A 573 10.29 72.36 13.09
C SER A 573 9.33 72.92 14.15
N PHE A 574 9.81 73.02 15.38
CA PHE A 574 9.02 73.42 16.55
C PHE A 574 9.60 74.66 17.22
N THR A 575 8.78 75.67 17.41
CA THR A 575 9.11 76.87 18.20
C THR A 575 8.12 77.02 19.35
N GLN A 576 8.47 77.73 20.42
CA GLN A 576 7.52 78.14 21.45
C GLN A 576 7.56 79.67 21.64
N SER A 577 6.40 80.25 21.93
CA SER A 577 6.22 81.70 22.09
C SER A 577 5.63 82.06 23.44
N ASP A 578 6.14 83.13 24.05
CA ASP A 578 5.61 83.68 25.29
C ASP A 578 4.35 84.56 25.08
N ILE A 579 3.71 84.95 26.18
CA ILE A 579 2.51 85.81 26.17
C ILE A 579 2.78 87.25 25.66
N ALA A 580 4.04 87.65 25.48
CA ALA A 580 4.45 88.93 24.92
C ALA A 580 4.75 88.84 23.41
N GLY A 581 4.75 87.65 22.82
CA GLY A 581 5.03 87.40 21.41
C GLY A 581 6.52 87.23 21.08
N ASN A 582 7.38 86.97 22.06
CA ASN A 582 8.75 86.54 21.82
C ASN A 582 8.75 85.05 21.46
N THR A 583 9.44 84.67 20.38
CA THR A 583 9.50 83.29 19.88
C THR A 583 10.92 82.73 19.98
N SER A 584 11.03 81.44 20.29
CA SER A 584 12.29 80.72 20.35
C SER A 584 12.99 80.55 18.99
N SER A 585 14.23 80.06 19.01
CA SER A 585 14.76 79.32 17.85
C SER A 585 13.92 78.07 17.58
N ALA A 586 13.99 77.53 16.36
CA ALA A 586 13.39 76.24 16.04
C ALA A 586 14.19 75.08 16.67
N ASN A 587 13.48 74.04 17.09
CA ASN A 587 13.99 72.68 17.23
C ASN A 587 13.60 71.93 15.95
N GLU A 588 14.58 71.45 15.18
CA GLU A 588 14.39 70.88 13.84
C GLU A 588 14.73 69.38 13.85
N LEU A 589 13.84 68.57 13.29
CA LEU A 589 14.03 67.12 13.16
C LEU A 589 13.39 66.59 11.88
N ARG A 590 13.79 65.38 11.48
CA ARG A 590 13.25 64.65 10.34
C ARG A 590 12.60 63.35 10.79
N VAL A 591 11.51 62.99 10.12
CA VAL A 591 10.84 61.69 10.22
C VAL A 591 10.68 61.18 8.79
N GLU A 592 10.90 59.90 8.54
CA GLU A 592 10.62 59.30 7.23
C GLU A 592 9.34 58.46 7.35
N VAL A 593 8.25 58.94 6.74
CA VAL A 593 6.97 58.23 6.70
C VAL A 593 7.05 57.24 5.55
N ASP A 594 7.17 55.96 5.88
CA ASP A 594 7.22 54.89 4.90
C ASP A 594 6.15 53.87 5.28
N VAL A 595 5.16 53.74 4.40
CA VAL A 595 3.99 52.86 4.57
C VAL A 595 3.89 51.85 3.42
N THR A 596 4.98 51.64 2.70
CA THR A 596 5.02 50.80 1.50
C THR A 596 5.53 49.40 1.85
N ASN A 597 4.68 48.40 1.58
CA ASN A 597 5.04 46.99 1.57
C ASN A 597 6.42 46.73 0.90
N PRO A 598 7.52 46.24 1.54
CA PRO A 598 8.66 45.76 0.76
C PRO A 598 8.21 44.61 -0.15
N ASN A 599 8.92 44.39 -1.25
CA ASN A 599 8.55 43.30 -2.17
C ASN A 599 8.60 41.95 -1.45
N PRO A 600 7.60 41.06 -1.63
CA PRO A 600 7.64 39.71 -1.09
C PRO A 600 8.79 38.92 -1.70
N THR A 601 9.36 37.99 -0.93
CA THR A 601 10.37 37.05 -1.43
C THR A 601 9.74 35.71 -1.83
N VAL A 602 10.49 34.89 -2.57
CA VAL A 602 10.15 33.49 -2.81
C VAL A 602 10.93 32.65 -1.81
N LEU A 603 10.21 31.85 -1.01
CA LEU A 603 10.76 30.84 -0.12
C LEU A 603 10.92 29.52 -0.87
N GLU A 604 12.14 29.01 -0.87
CA GLU A 604 12.52 27.66 -1.30
C GLU A 604 13.00 26.87 -0.08
N VAL A 605 12.66 25.58 -0.05
CA VAL A 605 13.09 24.64 0.98
C VAL A 605 13.93 23.59 0.28
N LEU A 606 15.19 23.44 0.68
CA LEU A 606 16.17 22.71 -0.12
C LEU A 606 15.84 21.22 -0.21
N GLU A 607 15.35 20.62 0.88
CA GLU A 607 14.83 19.25 0.92
C GLU A 607 13.66 19.03 -0.07
N CYS A 608 12.83 20.06 -0.30
CA CYS A 608 11.69 19.98 -1.22
C CYS A 608 12.10 20.09 -2.70
N THR A 609 13.30 20.60 -3.02
CA THR A 609 13.75 20.81 -4.43
C THR A 609 13.93 19.52 -5.21
N ALA A 610 14.08 18.40 -4.50
CA ALA A 610 14.08 17.04 -5.03
C ALA A 610 13.21 16.14 -4.13
N THR A 611 11.91 16.48 -3.97
CA THR A 611 11.03 15.76 -3.04
C THR A 611 11.01 14.25 -3.28
N LEU A 612 10.93 13.50 -2.17
CA LEU A 612 10.83 12.05 -2.17
C LEU A 612 9.49 11.52 -2.69
N ARG A 613 8.42 12.33 -2.78
CA ARG A 613 7.07 11.86 -3.11
C ARG A 613 6.67 12.12 -4.57
N ASN A 614 6.10 11.10 -5.20
CA ASN A 614 5.59 11.20 -6.59
C ASN A 614 4.37 12.12 -6.75
N ASP A 615 3.65 12.45 -5.68
CA ASP A 615 2.54 13.41 -5.70
C ASP A 615 3.00 14.89 -5.73
N GLY A 616 4.31 15.14 -5.64
CA GLY A 616 4.90 16.48 -5.65
C GLY A 616 4.74 17.25 -4.34
N MET A 617 4.14 16.66 -3.29
CA MET A 617 4.14 17.23 -1.95
C MET A 617 5.54 17.13 -1.34
N CYS A 618 5.91 18.07 -0.47
CA CYS A 618 7.23 18.04 0.14
C CYS A 618 7.30 17.09 1.34
N LEU A 619 8.23 16.14 1.26
CA LEU A 619 8.68 15.31 2.37
C LEU A 619 10.17 15.54 2.65
N ALA A 620 10.47 16.15 3.80
CA ALA A 620 11.83 16.31 4.29
C ALA A 620 12.24 15.07 5.11
N GLY A 621 13.35 14.44 4.71
CA GLY A 621 13.88 13.22 5.36
C GLY A 621 14.62 13.45 6.69
N THR A 622 14.59 14.67 7.22
CA THR A 622 15.33 15.14 8.39
C THR A 622 14.50 16.19 9.15
N THR A 623 14.66 16.27 10.47
CA THR A 623 14.05 17.35 11.28
C THR A 623 14.80 18.68 11.17
N GLU A 624 16.05 18.67 10.70
CA GLU A 624 16.89 19.84 10.48
C GLU A 624 16.74 20.32 9.02
N VAL A 625 15.81 21.26 8.79
CA VAL A 625 15.31 21.66 7.47
C VAL A 625 15.91 22.99 7.00
N HIS A 626 16.37 23.03 5.75
CA HIS A 626 17.17 24.12 5.19
C HIS A 626 16.33 25.03 4.28
N LEU A 627 16.28 26.32 4.64
CA LEU A 627 15.49 27.34 3.95
C LEU A 627 16.40 28.32 3.20
N SER A 628 16.00 28.68 1.99
CA SER A 628 16.61 29.74 1.19
C SER A 628 15.56 30.65 0.57
N TRP A 629 15.89 31.92 0.38
CA TRP A 629 14.99 32.87 -0.30
C TRP A 629 15.73 33.95 -1.08
N VAL A 630 15.02 34.61 -1.99
CA VAL A 630 15.58 35.67 -2.82
C VAL A 630 15.87 36.93 -1.98
N THR A 631 17.04 37.54 -2.15
CA THR A 631 17.39 38.81 -1.49
C THR A 631 16.46 39.94 -1.94
N VAL A 632 15.77 40.58 -1.00
CA VAL A 632 14.97 41.78 -1.26
C VAL A 632 15.80 43.04 -0.93
N PRO A 633 16.00 43.99 -1.87
CA PRO A 633 16.89 45.14 -1.66
C PRO A 633 16.50 46.09 -0.51
N ASP A 634 15.24 46.08 -0.08
CA ASP A 634 14.67 46.93 0.99
C ASP A 634 14.51 46.21 2.34
N ALA A 635 14.94 44.94 2.43
CA ALA A 635 14.82 44.18 3.67
C ALA A 635 15.86 44.66 4.71
N ALA A 636 15.38 45.13 5.86
CA ALA A 636 16.22 45.31 7.04
C ALA A 636 16.40 43.99 7.80
N THR A 637 15.34 43.17 7.88
CA THR A 637 15.36 41.83 8.51
C THR A 637 14.37 40.88 7.83
N TYR A 638 14.56 39.59 8.08
CA TYR A 638 13.60 38.53 7.79
C TYR A 638 13.17 37.87 9.11
N SER A 639 11.89 37.48 9.21
CA SER A 639 11.40 36.57 10.25
C SER A 639 10.80 35.33 9.60
N VAL A 640 11.16 34.16 10.13
CA VAL A 640 10.66 32.87 9.66
C VAL A 640 9.57 32.41 10.61
N LEU A 641 8.40 32.12 10.06
CA LEU A 641 7.23 31.67 10.79
C LEU A 641 6.98 30.19 10.49
N VAL A 642 6.71 29.42 11.53
CA VAL A 642 6.26 28.02 11.48
C VAL A 642 4.90 27.97 12.15
N ASN A 643 3.85 27.58 11.42
CA ASN A 643 2.47 27.54 11.92
C ASN A 643 2.07 28.87 12.62
N ASP A 644 2.20 29.97 11.88
CA ASP A 644 1.98 31.37 12.29
C ASP A 644 2.83 31.89 13.47
N SER A 645 3.74 31.08 14.02
CA SER A 645 4.60 31.41 15.15
C SER A 645 6.03 31.72 14.69
N ILE A 646 6.63 32.83 15.14
CA ILE A 646 8.01 33.18 14.76
C ILE A 646 8.99 32.17 15.37
N ALA A 647 9.66 31.41 14.51
CA ALA A 647 10.68 30.43 14.89
C ALA A 647 12.08 31.06 14.99
N THR A 648 12.42 31.97 14.08
CA THR A 648 13.72 32.68 14.08
C THR A 648 13.65 34.01 13.33
N THR A 649 14.64 34.89 13.56
CA THR A 649 14.83 36.14 12.81
C THR A 649 16.29 36.28 12.36
N THR A 650 16.52 36.80 11.16
CA THR A 650 17.85 36.86 10.54
C THR A 650 17.98 38.01 9.54
N THR A 651 19.21 38.38 9.20
CA THR A 651 19.53 39.26 8.06
C THR A 651 20.16 38.52 6.89
N ALA A 652 20.43 37.22 7.03
CA ALA A 652 20.81 36.33 5.93
C ALA A 652 19.58 35.96 5.09
N THR A 653 19.81 35.47 3.87
CA THR A 653 18.78 34.94 2.97
C THR A 653 18.71 33.41 2.98
N THR A 654 19.29 32.80 4.00
CA THR A 654 19.21 31.37 4.32
C THR A 654 19.12 31.20 5.83
N THR A 655 18.45 30.13 6.27
CA THR A 655 18.52 29.66 7.65
C THR A 655 18.13 28.19 7.72
N THR A 656 18.52 27.53 8.82
CA THR A 656 18.04 26.19 9.16
C THR A 656 17.00 26.33 10.26
N ILE A 657 15.94 25.51 10.23
CA ILE A 657 14.97 25.38 11.31
C ILE A 657 14.86 23.92 11.76
N HIS A 658 14.48 23.71 13.02
CA HIS A 658 14.09 22.39 13.49
C HIS A 658 12.56 22.26 13.43
N LEU A 659 12.07 21.18 12.85
CA LEU A 659 10.66 20.80 12.82
C LEU A 659 10.47 19.47 13.55
N GLU A 660 9.26 19.22 14.04
CA GLU A 660 8.94 17.95 14.73
C GLU A 660 8.81 16.79 13.73
N ASP A 661 9.26 15.60 14.13
CA ASP A 661 9.13 14.39 13.31
C ASP A 661 7.67 13.93 13.17
N GLN A 662 7.36 13.30 12.03
CA GLN A 662 6.03 12.79 11.66
C GLN A 662 4.93 13.85 11.75
N GLN A 663 5.24 15.10 11.38
CA GLN A 663 4.31 16.23 11.38
C GLN A 663 4.43 17.07 10.09
N THR A 664 3.30 17.59 9.64
CA THR A 664 3.23 18.63 8.61
C THR A 664 3.25 20.02 9.26
N SER A 665 4.09 20.92 8.75
CA SER A 665 4.15 22.32 9.19
C SER A 665 4.16 23.28 8.01
N ASN A 666 3.46 24.41 8.16
CA ASN A 666 3.44 25.49 7.18
C ASN A 666 4.51 26.52 7.53
N VAL A 667 5.41 26.79 6.58
CA VAL A 667 6.54 27.73 6.74
C VAL A 667 6.35 28.94 5.83
N VAL A 668 6.62 30.14 6.36
CA VAL A 668 6.54 31.43 5.67
C VAL A 668 7.71 32.31 6.09
N VAL A 669 8.28 33.07 5.15
CA VAL A 669 9.26 34.13 5.45
C VAL A 669 8.58 35.49 5.31
N ASN A 670 8.54 36.26 6.40
CA ASN A 670 8.14 37.67 6.38
C ASN A 670 9.38 38.55 6.19
N VAL A 671 9.39 39.28 5.08
CA VAL A 671 10.33 40.37 4.78
C VAL A 671 9.91 41.60 5.59
N ILE A 672 10.83 42.27 6.27
CA ILE A 672 10.56 43.46 7.09
C ILE A 672 11.57 44.56 6.73
N ASP A 673 11.07 45.77 6.44
CA ASP A 673 11.87 46.95 6.10
C ASP A 673 12.41 47.69 7.34
N ALA A 674 12.96 48.90 7.14
CA ALA A 674 13.49 49.74 8.22
C ALA A 674 12.43 50.55 8.99
N ALA A 675 11.21 50.69 8.46
CA ALA A 675 10.08 51.39 9.07
C ALA A 675 9.15 50.47 9.88
N GLY A 676 9.23 49.16 9.62
CA GLY A 676 8.41 48.11 10.21
C GLY A 676 7.26 47.61 9.34
N ASN A 677 7.16 48.02 8.06
CA ASN A 677 6.19 47.37 7.17
C ASN A 677 6.73 45.99 6.75
N SER A 678 5.82 45.12 6.27
CA SER A 678 6.18 43.72 5.99
C SER A 678 5.39 43.07 4.86
N ALA A 679 6.01 42.08 4.23
CA ALA A 679 5.40 41.25 3.20
C ALA A 679 5.82 39.78 3.34
N SER A 680 4.85 38.87 3.25
CA SER A 680 5.06 37.42 3.35
C SER A 680 5.49 36.81 2.02
N SER A 681 6.29 35.75 2.09
CA SER A 681 6.57 34.85 0.97
C SER A 681 5.36 34.00 0.58
N ASN A 682 5.52 33.13 -0.42
CA ASN A 682 4.72 31.91 -0.51
C ASN A 682 4.81 31.10 0.79
N THR A 683 3.71 30.45 1.17
CA THR A 683 3.72 29.37 2.17
C THR A 683 4.23 28.09 1.51
N VAL A 684 5.11 27.37 2.20
CA VAL A 684 5.47 26.00 1.87
C VAL A 684 4.93 25.08 2.96
N SER A 685 4.19 24.05 2.59
CA SER A 685 3.78 22.98 3.51
C SER A 685 4.83 21.88 3.45
N ILE A 686 5.47 21.60 4.59
CA ILE A 686 6.59 20.66 4.71
C ILE A 686 6.11 19.54 5.62
N GLU A 687 6.08 18.31 5.13
CA GLU A 687 5.97 17.13 5.98
C GLU A 687 7.37 16.65 6.34
N VAL A 688 7.59 16.30 7.60
CA VAL A 688 8.87 15.75 8.08
C VAL A 688 8.67 14.30 8.44
N PHE A 689 9.57 13.45 7.96
CA PHE A 689 9.71 12.08 8.41
C PHE A 689 11.20 11.74 8.45
N ALA A 690 11.78 11.72 9.65
CA ALA A 690 13.19 11.45 9.85
C ALA A 690 13.54 10.03 9.42
N ASN A 691 14.57 9.89 8.56
CA ASN A 691 15.03 8.63 7.97
C ASN A 691 13.88 7.86 7.26
N PRO A 692 13.24 8.43 6.22
CA PRO A 692 12.02 7.88 5.61
C PRO A 692 12.28 6.57 4.85
N ILE A 693 13.50 6.43 4.32
CA ILE A 693 14.05 5.22 3.72
C ILE A 693 15.28 4.85 4.56
N VAL A 694 15.42 3.58 4.91
CA VAL A 694 16.57 3.06 5.68
C VAL A 694 17.15 1.82 5.01
N ILE A 695 18.46 1.56 5.19
CA ILE A 695 19.10 0.33 4.74
C ILE A 695 18.72 -0.81 5.70
N SER A 696 17.90 -1.77 5.29
CA SER A 696 17.47 -2.89 6.12
C SER A 696 18.49 -4.02 6.16
N GLU A 697 19.05 -4.40 5.01
CA GLU A 697 19.89 -5.60 4.87
C GLU A 697 21.03 -5.42 3.87
N ILE A 698 22.18 -6.09 4.07
CA ILE A 698 23.37 -6.01 3.20
C ILE A 698 24.06 -7.37 3.12
N ALA A 699 24.10 -7.99 1.95
CA ALA A 699 24.90 -9.19 1.66
C ALA A 699 26.30 -8.81 1.13
N TRP A 700 27.08 -8.14 1.98
CA TRP A 700 28.42 -7.63 1.64
C TRP A 700 29.45 -8.74 1.31
N GLY A 701 29.18 -9.98 1.71
CA GLY A 701 30.05 -11.14 1.44
C GLY A 701 29.76 -11.87 0.12
N GLY A 702 28.74 -11.44 -0.64
CA GLY A 702 28.18 -12.19 -1.77
C GLY A 702 27.45 -13.48 -1.34
N THR A 703 27.36 -14.45 -2.24
CA THR A 703 26.68 -15.75 -2.02
C THR A 703 27.66 -16.92 -1.90
N ALA A 704 27.11 -18.10 -1.56
CA ALA A 704 27.85 -19.36 -1.56
C ALA A 704 28.32 -19.83 -2.94
N ALA A 705 27.77 -19.31 -4.05
CA ALA A 705 28.31 -19.56 -5.38
C ALA A 705 29.38 -18.54 -5.78
N SER A 706 29.27 -17.29 -5.35
CA SER A 706 30.16 -16.22 -5.78
C SER A 706 30.20 -14.99 -4.84
N THR A 707 31.40 -14.55 -4.51
CA THR A 707 31.69 -13.31 -3.75
C THR A 707 31.52 -12.03 -4.58
N GLU A 708 31.04 -12.14 -5.82
CA GLU A 708 30.62 -10.99 -6.64
C GLU A 708 29.13 -10.66 -6.44
N ASP A 709 28.38 -11.55 -5.80
CA ASP A 709 26.91 -11.61 -5.84
C ASP A 709 26.31 -10.84 -4.66
N GLU A 710 26.81 -9.61 -4.51
CA GLU A 710 26.45 -8.69 -3.46
C GLU A 710 25.11 -8.01 -3.73
N TRP A 711 24.38 -7.72 -2.66
CA TRP A 711 23.14 -6.95 -2.74
C TRP A 711 22.86 -6.22 -1.42
N PHE A 712 21.96 -5.26 -1.47
CA PHE A 712 21.43 -4.59 -0.28
C PHE A 712 19.94 -4.28 -0.44
N GLU A 713 19.24 -4.18 0.68
CA GLU A 713 17.82 -3.85 0.76
C GLU A 713 17.63 -2.49 1.43
N LEU A 714 16.71 -1.70 0.88
CA LEU A 714 16.16 -0.50 1.49
C LEU A 714 14.72 -0.76 1.94
N TYR A 715 14.28 -0.11 3.02
CA TYR A 715 12.93 -0.22 3.56
C TYR A 715 12.26 1.15 3.73
N ASN A 716 11.02 1.28 3.23
CA ASN A 716 10.18 2.48 3.32
C ASN A 716 9.37 2.48 4.64
N ARG A 717 9.75 3.41 5.52
CA ARG A 717 9.11 3.61 6.83
C ARG A 717 7.85 4.47 6.77
N THR A 718 7.59 5.13 5.65
CA THR A 718 6.46 6.05 5.46
C THR A 718 5.23 5.34 4.89
N ASP A 719 4.08 6.01 4.84
CA ASP A 719 2.88 5.52 4.14
C ASP A 719 2.72 6.12 2.73
N TYR A 720 3.79 6.72 2.18
CA TYR A 720 3.86 7.23 0.80
C TYR A 720 4.78 6.38 -0.06
N GLU A 721 4.41 6.16 -1.32
CA GLU A 721 5.38 5.69 -2.33
C GLU A 721 6.46 6.76 -2.52
N LEU A 722 7.73 6.36 -2.44
CA LEU A 722 8.87 7.28 -2.54
C LEU A 722 9.70 7.00 -3.79
N THR A 723 10.11 8.06 -4.50
CA THR A 723 11.04 7.94 -5.63
C THR A 723 12.49 7.94 -5.17
N LEU A 724 13.31 7.11 -5.83
CA LEU A 724 14.75 7.02 -5.58
C LEU A 724 15.58 7.84 -6.58
N ALA A 725 14.94 8.60 -7.48
CA ALA A 725 15.59 9.25 -8.64
C ALA A 725 16.68 10.30 -8.31
N ASN A 726 16.74 10.79 -7.07
CA ASN A 726 17.77 11.73 -6.58
C ASN A 726 18.57 11.14 -5.40
N ILE A 727 18.51 9.82 -5.18
CA ILE A 727 19.10 9.13 -4.04
C ILE A 727 20.28 8.26 -4.49
N HIS A 728 21.33 8.23 -3.68
CA HIS A 728 22.50 7.38 -3.91
C HIS A 728 23.05 6.82 -2.60
N ILE A 729 23.74 5.68 -2.69
CA ILE A 729 24.63 5.20 -1.63
C ILE A 729 26.01 5.84 -1.84
N ARG A 730 26.39 6.78 -0.98
CA ARG A 730 27.75 7.31 -0.90
C ARG A 730 28.62 6.37 -0.04
N ARG A 731 29.85 6.17 -0.49
CA ARG A 731 30.86 5.25 0.09
C ARG A 731 32.15 6.00 0.40
N GLU A 732 33.25 5.29 0.65
CA GLU A 732 34.56 5.92 0.92
C GLU A 732 35.03 6.89 -0.19
N SER A 733 35.84 7.88 0.19
CA SER A 733 36.27 8.96 -0.70
C SER A 733 37.13 8.45 -1.86
N GLY A 734 36.59 8.54 -3.08
CA GLY A 734 37.21 8.04 -4.31
C GLY A 734 36.51 6.82 -4.91
N ILE A 735 35.57 6.22 -4.20
CA ILE A 735 34.60 5.26 -4.75
C ILE A 735 33.43 6.05 -5.37
N SER A 736 32.95 5.62 -6.54
CA SER A 736 31.75 6.19 -7.15
C SER A 736 30.50 5.84 -6.32
N PRO A 737 29.58 6.79 -6.04
CA PRO A 737 28.30 6.47 -5.42
C PRO A 737 27.49 5.48 -6.25
N ILE A 738 26.68 4.65 -5.58
CA ILE A 738 25.70 3.78 -6.24
C ILE A 738 24.43 4.62 -6.44
N ALA A 739 24.16 5.03 -7.66
CA ALA A 739 22.93 5.75 -7.99
C ALA A 739 21.72 4.81 -8.00
N LEU A 740 20.59 5.26 -7.45
CA LEU A 740 19.33 4.53 -7.41
C LEU A 740 18.34 5.08 -8.45
N SER A 741 17.23 4.39 -8.66
CA SER A 741 16.20 4.73 -9.64
C SER A 741 14.85 4.12 -9.23
N GLY A 742 13.78 4.40 -9.98
CA GLY A 742 12.46 3.82 -9.70
C GLY A 742 11.83 4.35 -8.41
N THR A 743 11.01 3.50 -7.78
CA THR A 743 10.20 3.81 -6.60
C THR A 743 10.29 2.69 -5.57
N ILE A 744 10.10 3.05 -4.30
CA ILE A 744 9.89 2.11 -3.19
C ILE A 744 8.45 2.27 -2.69
N SER A 745 7.65 1.22 -2.90
CA SER A 745 6.21 1.21 -2.68
C SER A 745 5.83 1.21 -1.20
N THR A 746 4.52 1.13 -0.92
CA THR A 746 3.98 0.94 0.43
C THR A 746 2.95 -0.17 0.49
N GLY A 747 2.66 -0.62 1.71
CA GLY A 747 1.61 -1.59 1.98
C GLY A 747 1.56 -1.98 3.46
N SER A 748 0.80 -3.03 3.76
CA SER A 748 0.69 -3.62 5.10
C SER A 748 1.73 -4.71 5.38
N SER A 749 2.56 -5.06 4.40
CA SER A 749 3.55 -6.14 4.47
C SER A 749 4.96 -5.62 4.20
N TRP A 750 5.98 -6.30 4.74
CA TRP A 750 7.38 -5.91 4.54
C TRP A 750 7.78 -5.94 3.05
N ASN A 751 7.43 -7.02 2.35
CA ASN A 751 7.73 -7.21 0.91
C ASN A 751 7.13 -6.15 -0.02
N THR A 752 6.16 -5.35 0.46
CA THR A 752 5.56 -4.21 -0.26
C THR A 752 6.17 -2.85 0.10
N ARG A 753 7.20 -2.86 0.97
CA ARG A 753 7.93 -1.69 1.47
C ARG A 753 9.44 -1.77 1.23
N THR A 754 9.91 -2.83 0.58
CA THR A 754 11.34 -3.10 0.31
C THR A 754 11.74 -2.67 -1.08
N TYR A 755 13.02 -2.35 -1.25
CA TYR A 755 13.67 -2.16 -2.55
C TYR A 755 15.04 -2.83 -2.54
N ILE A 756 15.20 -3.87 -3.36
CA ILE A 756 16.39 -4.74 -3.41
C ILE A 756 17.27 -4.31 -4.58
N VAL A 757 18.54 -4.01 -4.26
CA VAL A 757 19.55 -3.62 -5.25
C VAL A 757 20.61 -4.71 -5.35
N GLU A 758 20.65 -5.41 -6.47
CA GLU A 758 21.67 -6.43 -6.76
C GLU A 758 22.84 -5.88 -7.58
N ARG A 759 24.03 -6.41 -7.32
CA ARG A 759 25.25 -6.05 -8.04
C ARG A 759 25.33 -6.75 -9.39
N GLY A 760 25.45 -5.94 -10.45
CA GLY A 760 25.80 -6.40 -11.79
C GLY A 760 24.61 -6.64 -12.70
N ASP A 761 24.00 -7.82 -12.62
CA ASP A 761 23.11 -8.37 -13.67
C ASP A 761 21.83 -9.07 -13.17
N GLY A 762 21.44 -8.92 -11.90
CA GLY A 762 20.17 -9.43 -11.37
C GLY A 762 20.14 -10.96 -11.23
N THR A 763 21.21 -11.54 -10.68
CA THR A 763 21.35 -13.00 -10.55
C THR A 763 21.98 -13.48 -9.23
N ALA A 764 22.12 -12.62 -8.22
CA ALA A 764 22.59 -13.05 -6.90
C ALA A 764 21.54 -13.92 -6.20
N THR A 765 20.27 -13.55 -6.27
CA THR A 765 19.17 -14.28 -5.61
C THR A 765 18.09 -14.74 -6.61
N THR A 766 17.21 -15.64 -6.18
CA THR A 766 15.99 -16.02 -6.91
C THR A 766 14.78 -15.13 -6.57
N LYS A 767 14.96 -14.05 -5.80
CA LYS A 767 13.99 -12.95 -5.69
C LYS A 767 14.33 -11.98 -6.80
N VAL A 768 13.40 -11.73 -7.72
CA VAL A 768 13.55 -10.65 -8.72
C VAL A 768 13.82 -9.34 -7.97
N GLU A 769 14.91 -8.69 -8.33
CA GLU A 769 15.39 -7.45 -7.74
C GLU A 769 14.62 -6.24 -8.26
N ASP A 770 14.69 -5.13 -7.55
CA ASP A 770 14.07 -3.87 -7.96
C ASP A 770 15.08 -2.96 -8.72
N LEU A 771 16.39 -3.25 -8.60
CA LEU A 771 17.46 -2.70 -9.44
C LEU A 771 18.71 -3.61 -9.51
N ALA A 772 19.00 -4.17 -10.68
CA ALA A 772 20.35 -4.64 -11.03
C ALA A 772 21.23 -3.47 -11.48
N THR A 773 22.34 -3.20 -10.79
CA THR A 773 23.26 -2.12 -11.20
C THR A 773 24.73 -2.40 -10.90
N ASN A 774 25.63 -1.81 -11.70
CA ASN A 774 27.06 -2.10 -11.66
C ASN A 774 27.80 -1.16 -10.69
N PHE A 775 28.22 -1.70 -9.53
CA PHE A 775 29.07 -1.02 -8.55
C PHE A 775 30.35 -1.81 -8.21
N ASN A 776 31.34 -1.12 -7.63
CA ASN A 776 32.53 -1.77 -7.07
C ASN A 776 32.12 -2.71 -5.92
N GLN A 777 32.83 -3.82 -5.72
CA GLN A 777 32.58 -4.70 -4.56
C GLN A 777 32.58 -3.94 -3.23
N PHE A 778 31.83 -4.43 -2.27
CA PHE A 778 31.90 -4.02 -0.88
C PHE A 778 33.22 -4.46 -0.23
N SER A 779 33.65 -3.73 0.79
CA SER A 779 34.90 -3.98 1.50
C SER A 779 34.77 -5.18 2.45
N ASP A 780 35.54 -6.26 2.23
CA ASP A 780 35.71 -7.37 3.20
C ASP A 780 36.16 -6.89 4.59
N ASP A 781 36.95 -5.82 4.66
CA ASP A 781 37.44 -5.19 5.89
C ASP A 781 36.39 -4.23 6.53
N GLY A 782 35.19 -4.13 5.96
CA GLY A 782 34.13 -3.20 6.36
C GLY A 782 34.18 -1.84 5.65
N GLU A 783 33.04 -1.18 5.51
CA GLU A 783 32.92 0.23 5.09
C GLU A 783 31.65 0.90 5.63
N GLU A 784 31.55 2.22 5.45
CA GLU A 784 30.35 3.01 5.76
C GLU A 784 29.56 3.30 4.48
N LEU A 785 28.28 2.87 4.45
CA LEU A 785 27.33 3.22 3.40
C LEU A 785 26.45 4.35 3.93
N THR A 786 26.46 5.52 3.28
CA THR A 786 25.52 6.60 3.57
C THR A 786 24.44 6.65 2.48
N LEU A 787 23.18 6.46 2.86
CA LEU A 787 22.03 6.75 1.98
C LEU A 787 21.79 8.26 2.00
N GLU A 788 21.90 8.90 0.84
CA GLU A 788 21.97 10.35 0.73
C GLU A 788 21.11 10.80 -0.46
N ILE A 789 20.29 11.83 -0.25
CA ILE A 789 19.54 12.51 -1.32
C ILE A 789 20.34 13.74 -1.77
N SER A 790 20.49 13.97 -3.07
CA SER A 790 21.20 15.15 -3.57
C SER A 790 20.71 15.64 -4.94
N ASN A 791 21.02 16.90 -5.22
CA ASN A 791 20.91 17.50 -6.55
C ASN A 791 22.12 18.41 -6.80
N SER A 792 22.01 19.38 -7.72
CA SER A 792 23.12 20.29 -8.06
C SER A 792 23.54 21.24 -6.94
N ASP A 793 22.65 21.53 -6.00
CA ASP A 793 22.79 22.65 -5.05
C ASP A 793 22.54 22.25 -3.58
N PHE A 794 21.97 21.06 -3.34
CA PHE A 794 21.68 20.50 -2.01
C PHE A 794 22.07 19.02 -1.88
N SER A 795 22.38 18.58 -0.66
CA SER A 795 22.58 17.18 -0.30
C SER A 795 22.25 16.96 1.18
N SER A 796 21.56 15.86 1.50
CA SER A 796 21.22 15.46 2.87
C SER A 796 21.29 13.95 3.07
N VAL A 797 21.76 13.54 4.24
CA VAL A 797 21.74 12.13 4.66
C VAL A 797 20.32 11.73 5.05
N LEU A 798 19.86 10.58 4.55
CA LEU A 798 18.61 9.94 4.96
C LEU A 798 18.87 8.84 6.00
N ASP A 799 19.93 8.05 5.83
CA ASP A 799 20.29 6.96 6.72
C ASP A 799 21.78 6.56 6.49
N SER A 800 22.37 5.77 7.38
CA SER A 800 23.75 5.31 7.24
C SER A 800 23.98 3.99 7.97
N THR A 801 24.95 3.18 7.53
CA THR A 801 25.48 2.08 8.34
C THR A 801 26.43 2.61 9.43
N PRO A 802 26.82 1.79 10.43
CA PRO A 802 27.81 2.19 11.42
C PRO A 802 29.19 2.34 10.78
N SER A 803 29.92 3.40 11.12
CA SER A 803 31.31 3.54 10.66
C SER A 803 32.15 2.33 11.09
N VAL A 804 33.10 1.91 10.24
CA VAL A 804 33.99 0.74 10.46
C VAL A 804 34.64 0.71 11.85
N SER A 805 34.88 1.88 12.43
CA SER A 805 35.48 2.04 13.76
C SER A 805 34.63 1.52 14.93
N ILE A 806 33.31 1.38 14.74
CA ILE A 806 32.36 0.93 15.76
C ILE A 806 32.42 -0.59 15.94
N CYS A 807 32.52 -1.34 14.85
CA CYS A 807 32.49 -2.80 14.84
C CYS A 807 33.85 -3.44 14.50
N SER A 808 34.87 -2.64 14.16
CA SER A 808 36.18 -3.10 13.65
C SER A 808 36.07 -3.90 12.34
N GLY A 809 35.15 -3.48 11.48
CA GLY A 809 34.67 -4.19 10.30
C GLY A 809 33.16 -3.97 10.13
N TRP A 810 32.48 -4.84 9.40
CA TRP A 810 31.02 -4.93 9.41
C TRP A 810 30.48 -5.34 10.79
N CYS A 811 29.26 -4.90 11.12
CA CYS A 811 28.59 -5.23 12.39
C CYS A 811 27.82 -6.56 12.38
N GLY A 812 27.89 -7.29 11.27
CA GLY A 812 27.22 -8.57 11.03
C GLY A 812 27.53 -9.08 9.63
N GLY A 813 26.88 -10.18 9.26
CA GLY A 813 27.13 -10.92 8.02
C GLY A 813 28.43 -11.73 8.01
N THR A 814 28.68 -12.48 6.93
CA THR A 814 29.91 -13.27 6.72
C THR A 814 30.22 -13.44 5.23
N ASN A 815 31.50 -13.36 4.85
CA ASN A 815 32.00 -13.70 3.50
C ASN A 815 32.46 -15.17 3.32
N SER A 816 32.00 -16.08 4.19
CA SER A 816 32.40 -17.50 4.12
C SER A 816 31.42 -18.42 4.84
N GLY A 817 31.53 -19.73 4.56
CA GLY A 817 30.71 -20.76 5.17
C GLY A 817 29.27 -20.76 4.62
N LYS A 818 28.38 -19.99 5.25
CA LYS A 818 26.97 -19.87 4.88
C LYS A 818 26.59 -18.54 4.23
N PHE A 819 27.49 -17.56 4.20
CA PHE A 819 27.25 -16.27 3.55
C PHE A 819 26.01 -15.55 4.14
N TYR A 820 26.02 -15.40 5.47
CA TYR A 820 25.01 -14.62 6.17
C TYR A 820 25.08 -13.14 5.74
N SER A 821 23.93 -12.51 5.52
CA SER A 821 23.82 -11.06 5.37
C SER A 821 23.99 -10.31 6.70
N MET A 822 24.21 -8.99 6.62
CA MET A 822 24.13 -8.07 7.75
C MET A 822 22.74 -7.41 7.78
N GLU A 823 21.99 -7.61 8.86
CA GLU A 823 20.60 -7.17 9.02
C GLU A 823 20.44 -6.15 10.14
N ARG A 824 19.53 -5.19 9.97
CA ARG A 824 19.08 -4.24 11.01
C ARG A 824 17.97 -4.86 11.86
N LYS A 825 18.09 -4.82 13.18
CA LYS A 825 17.11 -5.41 14.14
C LYS A 825 15.79 -4.65 14.18
N ASP A 826 15.87 -3.33 14.17
CA ASP A 826 14.71 -2.44 14.15
C ASP A 826 14.96 -1.28 13.16
N VAL A 827 14.08 -1.16 12.17
CA VAL A 827 14.07 -0.08 11.18
C VAL A 827 13.71 1.29 11.78
N ALA A 828 13.06 1.34 12.94
CA ALA A 828 12.83 2.58 13.68
C ALA A 828 14.06 3.08 14.47
N ILE A 829 15.07 2.24 14.67
CA ILE A 829 16.34 2.62 15.32
C ILE A 829 17.36 3.05 14.25
N ALA A 830 18.21 4.03 14.60
CA ALA A 830 19.19 4.60 13.70
C ALA A 830 20.18 3.55 13.15
N GLY A 831 20.53 3.68 11.87
CA GLY A 831 21.43 2.73 11.20
C GLY A 831 22.90 2.87 11.60
N ASN A 832 23.32 4.02 12.14
CA ASN A 832 24.70 4.22 12.57
C ASN A 832 25.02 3.59 13.94
N GLU A 833 24.01 3.06 14.65
CA GLU A 833 24.22 2.31 15.89
C GLU A 833 24.59 0.85 15.62
N GLY A 834 25.86 0.49 15.83
CA GLY A 834 26.33 -0.90 15.66
C GLY A 834 25.59 -1.95 16.51
N ALA A 835 24.93 -1.53 17.59
CA ALA A 835 24.07 -2.41 18.40
C ALA A 835 22.76 -2.79 17.69
N ASN A 836 22.30 -1.99 16.72
CA ASN A 836 21.10 -2.25 15.91
C ASN A 836 21.35 -3.25 14.77
N TRP A 837 22.59 -3.74 14.58
CA TRP A 837 22.92 -4.70 13.51
C TRP A 837 23.32 -6.07 14.04
N GLN A 838 23.25 -7.06 13.16
CA GLN A 838 23.61 -8.47 13.40
C GLN A 838 23.87 -9.18 12.07
N SER A 839 24.37 -10.41 12.13
CA SER A 839 24.22 -11.34 11.01
C SER A 839 22.79 -11.90 10.98
N ASN A 840 22.28 -12.24 9.78
CA ASN A 840 21.12 -13.12 9.64
C ASN A 840 21.24 -14.31 10.60
N ASP A 841 20.18 -14.58 11.39
CA ASP A 841 20.29 -15.60 12.42
C ASP A 841 20.26 -17.04 11.86
N GLY A 842 19.79 -17.25 10.62
CA GLY A 842 19.75 -18.55 9.97
C GLY A 842 18.66 -19.51 10.49
N TYR A 843 17.62 -18.99 11.14
CA TYR A 843 16.34 -19.70 11.23
C TYR A 843 15.58 -19.66 9.90
N ASP A 844 14.49 -20.44 9.80
CA ASP A 844 13.70 -20.52 8.58
C ASP A 844 12.78 -19.29 8.43
N VAL A 845 12.87 -18.66 7.26
CA VAL A 845 12.08 -17.49 6.81
C VAL A 845 10.77 -17.93 6.16
N VAL A 846 9.86 -17.00 5.86
CA VAL A 846 8.54 -17.33 5.26
C VAL A 846 8.69 -17.81 3.83
N ASN A 847 9.55 -17.15 3.05
CA ASN A 847 9.94 -17.52 1.70
C ASN A 847 11.46 -17.73 1.66
N GLU A 848 11.91 -18.95 1.39
CA GLU A 848 13.34 -19.21 1.18
C GLU A 848 13.75 -18.80 -0.23
N PHE A 849 14.69 -17.86 -0.33
CA PHE A 849 15.34 -17.52 -1.58
C PHE A 849 16.68 -18.24 -1.72
N TYR A 850 17.09 -18.45 -2.97
CA TYR A 850 18.21 -19.30 -3.33
C TYR A 850 19.18 -18.53 -4.24
N ASP A 851 20.41 -19.04 -4.34
CA ASP A 851 21.39 -18.60 -5.34
C ASP A 851 20.89 -18.90 -6.77
N SER A 852 20.83 -17.86 -7.62
CA SER A 852 20.27 -17.94 -8.98
C SER A 852 21.29 -18.48 -10.01
N ARG A 853 22.60 -18.21 -9.81
CA ARG A 853 23.70 -18.69 -10.69
C ARG A 853 23.93 -20.22 -10.61
N GLY A 854 23.38 -20.90 -9.61
CA GLY A 854 22.98 -22.31 -9.74
C GLY A 854 24.07 -23.35 -9.45
N TYR A 855 24.73 -23.23 -8.28
CA TYR A 855 25.81 -24.11 -7.80
C TYR A 855 25.55 -25.64 -7.93
N GLU A 856 26.60 -26.44 -8.13
CA GLU A 856 26.58 -27.91 -8.33
C GLU A 856 25.98 -28.79 -7.19
N TYR A 857 25.85 -30.09 -7.45
CA TYR A 857 25.15 -31.05 -6.59
C TYR A 857 25.91 -31.37 -5.28
N GLY A 858 25.38 -30.89 -4.14
CA GLY A 858 25.80 -31.36 -2.80
C GLY A 858 25.93 -30.29 -1.71
N THR A 859 25.62 -29.03 -1.99
CA THR A 859 25.72 -27.92 -1.04
C THR A 859 24.37 -27.31 -0.68
N ASP A 860 24.42 -26.43 0.31
CA ASP A 860 23.38 -25.48 0.64
C ASP A 860 23.37 -24.33 -0.39
N ARG A 861 22.23 -24.12 -1.07
CA ARG A 861 22.00 -23.01 -2.02
C ARG A 861 21.17 -21.87 -1.40
N LYS A 862 20.72 -22.01 -0.14
CA LYS A 862 19.86 -21.03 0.54
C LYS A 862 20.61 -19.71 0.71
N ILE A 863 19.96 -18.60 0.38
CA ILE A 863 20.43 -17.27 0.77
C ILE A 863 20.21 -17.15 2.27
N TYR A 864 21.28 -16.93 3.03
CA TYR A 864 21.22 -16.72 4.48
C TYR A 864 20.98 -15.24 4.77
N GLY A 865 19.78 -14.80 4.39
CA GLY A 865 19.27 -13.44 4.54
C GLY A 865 17.76 -13.41 4.47
N THR A 866 17.19 -12.23 4.71
CA THR A 866 15.74 -11.97 4.78
C THR A 866 15.21 -11.26 3.55
N VAL A 867 15.82 -11.47 2.36
CA VAL A 867 15.46 -10.82 1.08
C VAL A 867 13.94 -10.60 0.92
N GLY A 868 13.50 -9.33 0.87
CA GLY A 868 12.10 -8.92 0.72
C GLY A 868 11.20 -9.24 1.91
N GLN A 869 11.74 -9.47 3.11
CA GLN A 869 11.02 -9.97 4.30
C GLN A 869 11.54 -9.33 5.58
N GLU A 870 10.75 -9.41 6.65
CA GLU A 870 11.13 -8.84 7.94
C GLU A 870 12.43 -9.47 8.48
N ASN A 871 13.44 -8.61 8.70
CA ASN A 871 14.74 -8.95 9.25
C ASN A 871 14.64 -9.88 10.49
N SER A 872 15.60 -10.80 10.60
CA SER A 872 15.60 -11.85 11.61
C SER A 872 15.71 -11.28 13.02
N LYS A 873 15.31 -12.05 14.04
CA LYS A 873 15.25 -11.56 15.43
C LYS A 873 16.55 -11.80 16.21
N GLY A 874 17.63 -12.15 15.52
CA GLY A 874 18.93 -12.38 16.15
C GLY A 874 18.94 -13.60 17.07
N TYR A 875 18.07 -14.57 16.82
CA TYR A 875 17.80 -15.66 17.75
C TYR A 875 19.06 -16.52 18.02
N PRO A 876 19.25 -17.00 19.26
CA PRO A 876 20.44 -17.78 19.64
C PRO A 876 20.51 -19.15 18.94
N GLU A 877 21.66 -19.82 19.06
CA GLU A 877 21.87 -21.18 18.53
C GLU A 877 20.91 -22.20 19.17
N VAL A 878 20.59 -22.06 20.45
CA VAL A 878 19.51 -22.75 21.16
C VAL A 878 18.81 -21.74 22.06
N GLY A 879 17.48 -21.79 22.14
CA GLY A 879 16.66 -20.81 22.85
C GLY A 879 15.24 -21.29 23.13
N TYR A 880 14.52 -20.55 23.97
CA TYR A 880 13.11 -20.80 24.27
C TYR A 880 12.41 -19.52 24.70
N PHE A 881 11.14 -19.37 24.32
CA PHE A 881 10.24 -18.34 24.84
C PHE A 881 8.78 -18.78 24.70
N CYS A 882 7.85 -18.11 25.36
CA CYS A 882 6.40 -18.23 25.13
C CYS A 882 5.78 -16.83 24.97
N ALA A 883 4.55 -16.77 24.48
CA ALA A 883 3.77 -15.54 24.50
C ALA A 883 3.70 -14.93 25.93
N PRO A 884 3.76 -13.58 26.07
CA PRO A 884 3.69 -12.57 25.01
C PRO A 884 5.05 -12.24 24.38
N TYR A 885 6.14 -12.87 24.83
CA TYR A 885 7.48 -12.58 24.34
C TYR A 885 7.71 -13.11 22.92
N THR A 886 8.53 -12.38 22.17
CA THR A 886 8.98 -12.72 20.81
C THR A 886 10.39 -13.32 20.77
N ASP A 887 11.12 -13.24 21.88
CA ASP A 887 12.57 -13.42 21.98
C ASP A 887 12.96 -14.37 23.12
N SER A 888 14.03 -15.14 22.90
CA SER A 888 14.54 -16.11 23.88
C SER A 888 14.94 -15.45 25.19
N PHE A 889 14.60 -16.06 26.33
CA PHE A 889 15.07 -15.58 27.63
C PHE A 889 16.61 -15.68 27.76
N GLN A 890 17.18 -14.88 28.65
CA GLN A 890 18.61 -14.91 28.99
C GLN A 890 18.90 -15.92 30.10
N GLU A 891 19.93 -16.74 29.93
CA GLU A 891 20.38 -17.75 30.90
C GLU A 891 20.62 -17.13 32.30
N GLY A 892 19.92 -17.66 33.30
CA GLY A 892 19.95 -17.17 34.69
C GLY A 892 19.14 -15.89 34.95
N GLY A 893 18.33 -15.45 33.98
CA GLY A 893 17.44 -14.29 34.09
C GLY A 893 16.14 -14.53 34.87
N ILE A 894 15.26 -13.53 34.85
CA ILE A 894 13.89 -13.58 35.39
C ILE A 894 12.92 -13.51 34.21
N TYR A 895 11.83 -14.29 34.24
CA TYR A 895 10.91 -14.44 33.10
C TYR A 895 9.47 -14.73 33.55
N SER A 896 8.49 -13.96 33.05
CA SER A 896 7.07 -13.99 33.42
C SER A 896 6.19 -14.13 32.15
N PRO A 897 6.04 -15.34 31.58
CA PRO A 897 5.18 -15.58 30.42
C PRO A 897 3.70 -15.55 30.83
N ASP A 898 2.83 -15.06 29.95
CA ASP A 898 1.39 -14.96 30.25
C ASP A 898 0.79 -16.36 30.45
N VAL A 899 0.35 -16.66 31.67
CA VAL A 899 -0.39 -17.90 32.00
C VAL A 899 -1.88 -17.58 32.18
N PRO A 900 -2.75 -17.87 31.19
CA PRO A 900 -4.19 -17.67 31.36
C PRO A 900 -4.75 -18.64 32.39
N ALA A 901 -5.50 -18.13 33.38
CA ALA A 901 -5.97 -18.94 34.50
C ALA A 901 -6.74 -20.20 34.05
N ASN A 902 -6.33 -21.38 34.54
CA ASN A 902 -6.82 -22.72 34.13
C ASN A 902 -6.47 -23.15 32.69
N LEU A 903 -5.43 -22.59 32.06
CA LEU A 903 -4.86 -23.10 30.81
C LEU A 903 -3.34 -23.24 30.86
N SER A 904 -2.86 -24.29 30.20
CA SER A 904 -1.48 -24.50 29.76
C SER A 904 -0.99 -23.35 28.88
N THR A 905 0.27 -22.90 29.00
CA THR A 905 0.79 -21.80 28.18
C THR A 905 0.66 -22.09 26.67
N PRO A 906 0.07 -21.16 25.90
CA PRO A 906 0.00 -21.27 24.44
C PRO A 906 1.29 -20.78 23.79
N ASN A 907 1.65 -21.38 22.65
CA ASN A 907 2.69 -20.92 21.74
C ASN A 907 4.08 -20.71 22.39
N CYS A 908 4.61 -21.76 23.01
CA CYS A 908 6.01 -21.77 23.45
C CYS A 908 6.93 -22.17 22.28
N THR A 909 7.78 -21.24 21.84
CA THR A 909 8.73 -21.45 20.74
C THR A 909 10.00 -22.11 21.25
N TYR A 910 10.32 -23.28 20.69
CA TYR A 910 11.62 -23.94 20.83
C TYR A 910 12.54 -23.54 19.67
N LEU A 911 13.76 -23.14 19.98
CA LEU A 911 14.79 -22.73 19.02
C LEU A 911 16.02 -23.65 19.13
N ASN A 912 16.48 -24.22 18.02
CA ASN A 912 17.67 -25.06 17.94
C ASN A 912 18.24 -25.11 16.50
N LYS A 913 19.32 -24.36 16.24
CA LYS A 913 20.18 -24.52 15.05
C LYS A 913 21.27 -25.57 15.22
N LEU A 914 21.62 -25.92 16.47
CA LEU A 914 22.78 -26.73 16.85
C LEU A 914 22.78 -28.15 16.27
N TRP A 915 21.60 -28.76 16.16
CA TRP A 915 21.45 -30.11 15.60
C TRP A 915 20.78 -30.17 14.22
N GLY A 916 20.47 -29.01 13.63
CA GLY A 916 19.67 -28.89 12.41
C GLY A 916 18.22 -29.34 12.61
N ALA A 917 17.50 -29.55 11.50
CA ALA A 917 16.11 -29.99 11.51
C ALA A 917 15.90 -31.47 11.95
N GLU A 918 16.97 -32.21 12.24
CA GLU A 918 16.89 -33.57 12.79
C GLU A 918 16.26 -33.53 14.20
N GLY A 919 15.27 -34.40 14.42
CA GLY A 919 14.43 -34.35 15.62
C GLY A 919 15.18 -34.39 16.94
N TYR A 920 14.69 -33.61 17.90
CA TYR A 920 15.21 -33.52 19.26
C TYR A 920 14.07 -33.68 20.27
N ALA A 921 14.42 -33.77 21.56
CA ALA A 921 13.46 -33.59 22.63
C ALA A 921 13.67 -32.23 23.29
N GLY A 922 12.57 -31.58 23.63
CA GLY A 922 12.53 -30.42 24.52
C GLY A 922 11.72 -30.79 25.75
N SER A 923 12.06 -30.32 26.95
CA SER A 923 11.28 -30.62 28.16
C SER A 923 11.48 -29.56 29.24
N ALA A 924 10.38 -29.13 29.84
CA ALA A 924 10.34 -28.14 30.92
C ALA A 924 10.36 -28.81 32.31
N TYR A 925 11.11 -28.23 33.25
CA TYR A 925 11.29 -28.76 34.59
C TYR A 925 11.26 -27.66 35.66
N ARG A 926 10.62 -27.94 36.80
CA ARG A 926 10.68 -27.12 38.04
C ARG A 926 11.76 -27.70 38.97
N GLY A 927 12.73 -26.88 39.37
CA GLY A 927 13.87 -27.26 40.22
C GLY A 927 15.22 -26.98 39.56
N VAL A 928 16.22 -27.84 39.82
CA VAL A 928 17.56 -27.78 39.20
C VAL A 928 17.97 -29.15 38.67
N VAL A 929 18.86 -29.20 37.68
CA VAL A 929 19.35 -30.45 37.06
C VAL A 929 19.86 -31.42 38.13
N GLY A 930 19.36 -32.66 38.12
CA GLY A 930 19.63 -33.69 39.13
C GLY A 930 18.77 -33.60 40.39
N SER A 931 17.81 -32.68 40.45
CA SER A 931 16.87 -32.49 41.56
C SER A 931 15.64 -31.67 41.11
N SER A 932 14.96 -32.11 40.04
CA SER A 932 13.80 -31.43 39.47
C SER A 932 12.56 -32.31 39.34
N THR A 933 11.44 -31.68 38.97
CA THR A 933 10.19 -32.35 38.57
C THR A 933 9.87 -31.95 37.13
N LEU A 934 9.60 -32.92 36.26
CA LEU A 934 9.15 -32.70 34.88
C LEU A 934 7.78 -31.99 34.88
N LEU A 935 7.66 -30.91 34.11
CA LEU A 935 6.40 -30.20 33.87
C LEU A 935 5.74 -30.71 32.58
N ALA A 936 6.45 -30.61 31.46
CA ALA A 936 6.05 -31.13 30.15
C ALA A 936 7.26 -31.64 29.36
N GLY A 937 6.99 -32.43 28.31
CA GLY A 937 8.02 -33.00 27.44
C GLY A 937 7.52 -33.16 26.01
N HIS A 938 8.27 -32.61 25.07
CA HIS A 938 7.90 -32.37 23.70
C HIS A 938 8.82 -33.09 22.72
N SER A 939 8.25 -33.56 21.61
CA SER A 939 8.94 -34.28 20.56
C SER A 939 9.17 -33.37 19.36
N VAL A 940 10.24 -32.59 19.44
CA VAL A 940 10.44 -31.40 18.60
C VAL A 940 11.13 -31.74 17.27
N ALA A 941 10.72 -31.08 16.19
CA ALA A 941 11.26 -31.23 14.85
C ALA A 941 11.33 -29.87 14.13
N GLY A 942 12.27 -29.74 13.17
CA GLY A 942 12.61 -28.43 12.60
C GLY A 942 13.47 -27.59 13.55
N ILE A 943 14.15 -26.58 13.03
CA ILE A 943 15.03 -25.73 13.86
C ILE A 943 14.24 -24.75 14.75
N LYS A 944 13.00 -24.39 14.36
CA LYS A 944 12.04 -23.61 15.15
C LYS A 944 10.72 -24.38 15.23
N SER A 945 10.20 -24.66 16.43
CA SER A 945 8.90 -25.32 16.66
C SER A 945 8.04 -24.56 17.66
N ASN A 946 6.71 -24.70 17.54
CA ASN A 946 5.73 -24.11 18.45
C ASN A 946 5.02 -25.21 19.25
N GLU A 947 5.40 -25.34 20.52
CA GLU A 947 4.85 -26.28 21.48
C GLU A 947 3.85 -25.57 22.42
N ASN A 948 3.16 -26.33 23.29
CA ASN A 948 2.14 -25.79 24.20
C ASN A 948 2.11 -26.57 25.52
N GLY A 949 2.11 -25.85 26.64
CA GLY A 949 1.88 -26.40 27.99
C GLY A 949 3.11 -26.77 28.82
N ASP A 950 4.29 -26.31 28.43
CA ASP A 950 5.51 -26.33 29.24
C ASP A 950 5.38 -25.61 30.58
N ILE A 951 4.51 -24.60 30.65
CA ILE A 951 4.28 -23.75 31.83
C ILE A 951 2.79 -23.76 32.16
N THR A 952 2.48 -23.71 33.46
CA THR A 952 1.13 -23.91 34.02
C THR A 952 0.92 -23.03 35.27
N ASP A 953 -0.33 -22.90 35.72
CA ASP A 953 -0.74 -22.17 36.93
C ASP A 953 -0.34 -22.85 38.26
N ALA A 954 0.67 -23.73 38.22
CA ALA A 954 1.27 -24.44 39.35
C ALA A 954 2.72 -24.01 39.65
N LEU A 955 3.21 -22.94 39.01
CA LEU A 955 4.45 -22.25 39.37
C LEU A 955 4.20 -21.15 40.41
N GLU A 956 5.21 -20.85 41.22
CA GLU A 956 5.20 -19.83 42.27
C GLU A 956 6.37 -18.86 42.07
N ASP A 957 6.19 -17.57 42.40
CA ASP A 957 7.26 -16.55 42.36
C ASP A 957 8.54 -17.03 43.07
N GLY A 958 9.68 -16.94 42.37
CA GLY A 958 10.98 -17.44 42.81
C GLY A 958 11.28 -18.90 42.45
N ASP A 959 10.38 -19.60 41.75
CA ASP A 959 10.66 -20.94 41.24
C ASP A 959 11.84 -20.95 40.26
N ASN A 960 12.72 -21.93 40.41
CA ASN A 960 13.78 -22.19 39.44
C ASN A 960 13.18 -23.10 38.36
N ILE A 961 13.25 -22.68 37.10
CA ILE A 961 12.73 -23.44 35.95
C ILE A 961 13.88 -23.67 34.95
N PHE A 962 13.86 -24.79 34.25
CA PHE A 962 14.72 -24.98 33.09
C PHE A 962 14.05 -25.74 31.95
N ILE A 963 14.44 -25.40 30.73
CA ILE A 963 14.22 -26.26 29.56
C ILE A 963 15.49 -27.06 29.34
N ALA A 964 15.37 -28.39 29.25
CA ALA A 964 16.41 -29.24 28.69
C ALA A 964 16.08 -29.61 27.25
N PHE A 965 17.12 -29.66 26.41
CA PHE A 965 17.08 -30.02 25.01
C PHE A 965 18.07 -31.17 24.79
N TRP A 966 17.73 -32.21 24.02
CA TRP A 966 18.73 -33.22 23.60
C TRP A 966 18.45 -33.76 22.21
N LYS A 967 19.52 -33.98 21.43
CA LYS A 967 19.42 -34.63 20.11
C LYS A 967 18.89 -36.04 20.29
N ARG A 968 18.02 -36.50 19.38
CA ARG A 968 17.64 -37.91 19.31
C ARG A 968 18.38 -38.60 18.17
N TYR A 969 19.12 -39.64 18.52
CA TYR A 969 19.72 -40.56 17.55
C TYR A 969 18.72 -41.66 17.16
N THR A 970 19.00 -42.38 16.07
CA THR A 970 18.09 -43.41 15.55
C THR A 970 18.67 -44.82 15.65
N GLY A 971 17.81 -45.79 15.95
CA GLY A 971 18.15 -47.22 16.00
C GLY A 971 18.40 -47.73 17.42
N ALA A 972 18.31 -49.06 17.57
CA ALA A 972 18.14 -49.77 18.84
C ALA A 972 19.29 -49.70 19.88
N ALA A 973 20.30 -48.85 19.66
CA ALA A 973 21.27 -48.43 20.67
C ALA A 973 20.81 -47.20 21.46
N HIS A 974 19.79 -46.49 20.96
CA HIS A 974 19.30 -45.19 21.44
C HIS A 974 17.83 -45.23 21.91
N ASP A 975 17.19 -46.41 21.89
CA ASP A 975 15.78 -46.60 22.29
C ASP A 975 15.51 -46.23 23.77
N THR A 976 16.55 -46.01 24.59
CA THR A 976 16.47 -45.58 25.99
C THR A 976 16.95 -44.15 26.25
N ASP A 977 17.53 -43.45 25.26
CA ASP A 977 18.22 -42.17 25.48
C ASP A 977 17.32 -41.11 26.13
N ASP A 978 16.07 -40.97 25.66
CA ASP A 978 15.07 -40.07 26.26
C ASP A 978 14.86 -40.36 27.76
N GLN A 979 14.69 -41.63 28.14
CA GLN A 979 14.47 -42.01 29.53
C GLN A 979 15.72 -41.79 30.39
N GLU A 980 16.91 -42.01 29.84
CA GLU A 980 18.18 -41.75 30.53
C GLU A 980 18.41 -40.25 30.74
N PHE A 981 17.96 -39.39 29.81
CA PHE A 981 17.89 -37.94 30.03
C PHE A 981 16.85 -37.54 31.07
N PHE A 982 15.60 -38.04 31.00
CA PHE A 982 14.58 -37.76 32.02
C PHE A 982 15.06 -38.15 33.41
N ASP A 983 15.60 -39.37 33.57
CA ASP A 983 16.15 -39.87 34.82
C ASP A 983 17.31 -39.01 35.33
N TYR A 984 18.22 -38.58 34.44
CA TYR A 984 19.32 -37.67 34.79
C TYR A 984 18.81 -36.31 35.29
N MET A 985 17.87 -35.69 34.57
CA MET A 985 17.35 -34.35 34.92
C MET A 985 16.64 -34.35 36.28
N ILE A 986 15.89 -35.41 36.61
CA ILE A 986 15.17 -35.56 37.90
C ILE A 986 16.01 -36.20 39.02
N GLY A 987 17.27 -36.56 38.76
CA GLY A 987 18.20 -37.12 39.78
C GLY A 987 18.04 -38.62 40.09
N GLN A 988 17.37 -39.39 39.23
CA GLN A 988 17.33 -40.86 39.29
C GLN A 988 18.49 -41.52 38.52
N GLY A 989 18.98 -40.84 37.48
CA GLY A 989 20.20 -41.19 36.74
C GLY A 989 21.45 -40.48 37.31
N THR A 990 22.64 -40.90 36.86
CA THR A 990 23.92 -40.28 37.27
C THR A 990 24.83 -39.87 36.10
N THR A 991 24.43 -40.21 34.88
CA THR A 991 25.10 -39.87 33.61
C THR A 991 24.03 -39.67 32.53
N THR A 992 24.28 -38.80 31.55
CA THR A 992 23.52 -38.75 30.30
C THR A 992 24.02 -39.83 29.33
N PRO A 993 23.21 -40.29 28.35
CA PRO A 993 23.64 -41.26 27.34
C PRO A 993 24.69 -40.66 26.39
N HIS A 994 24.59 -39.36 26.10
CA HIS A 994 25.54 -38.60 25.28
C HIS A 994 25.72 -37.15 25.75
N SER A 995 26.68 -36.44 25.15
CA SER A 995 27.01 -35.03 25.39
C SER A 995 26.08 -34.04 24.69
N ASP A 996 25.31 -34.51 23.72
CA ASP A 996 24.54 -33.68 22.79
C ASP A 996 23.19 -33.29 23.38
N PHE A 997 23.29 -32.52 24.47
CA PHE A 997 22.18 -31.88 25.17
C PHE A 997 22.54 -30.44 25.58
N ARG A 998 21.53 -29.61 25.83
CA ARG A 998 21.64 -28.25 26.37
C ARG A 998 20.60 -28.08 27.48
N VAL A 999 20.85 -27.13 28.38
CA VAL A 999 19.90 -26.72 29.40
C VAL A 999 19.90 -25.21 29.44
N LEU A 1000 18.72 -24.60 29.46
CA LEU A 1000 18.52 -23.16 29.64
C LEU A 1000 17.69 -22.94 30.92
N ASN A 1001 18.20 -22.17 31.87
CA ASN A 1001 17.67 -21.99 33.23
C ASN A 1001 17.21 -20.54 33.46
N TRP A 1002 16.13 -20.35 34.23
CA TRP A 1002 15.67 -19.02 34.68
C TRP A 1002 14.95 -19.10 36.02
N VAL A 1003 14.61 -17.94 36.57
CA VAL A 1003 13.72 -17.80 37.73
C VAL A 1003 12.36 -17.27 37.27
N TYR A 1004 11.28 -18.00 37.58
CA TYR A 1004 9.92 -17.54 37.35
C TYR A 1004 9.56 -16.42 38.34
N SER A 1005 8.91 -15.38 37.82
CA SER A 1005 8.27 -14.28 38.55
C SER A 1005 6.88 -14.11 37.95
N GLU A 1006 5.95 -13.53 38.70
CA GLU A 1006 4.78 -12.87 38.10
C GLU A 1006 5.13 -11.43 37.72
#